data_AF-A0A1K1PZG1-F1
#
_entry.id   AF-A0A1K1PZG1-F1
#
_cell.length_a   1.000
_cell.length_b   1.000
_cell.length_c   1.000
_cell.angle_alpha   90.00
_cell.angle_beta   90.00
_cell.angle_gamma   90.00
#
_symmetry.space_group_name_H-M   'P 1'
#
loop_
_entity.id
_entity.type
_entity.pdbx_description
1 polymer ?
#
loop_
_entity_poly.entity_id
_entity_poly.type
_entity_poly.pdbx_seq_one_letter_code
_entity_poly.pdbx_strand_id
1 'polypeptide(L)'
;MVNTHSFPKLCKRTTAGLLSMLLVAMAIPKIPADASANGFYVSGTSIKDANGKDFVVRGVNIAHAWYSSYTETSIKGAAANGANTVRVVVADGKQWSKTSNSELKDIVSTCKKNDLVCILEVHDATGSDNTSDLNAAVNYWIENKDVLQGNEKYVILNIANEWYGSWNGSSWAEGNKTAVKNIRNAGIDNMIMIDCAGWGQYPDSIKDYGKSVFNADSDKNTVFSIHMYEYAGGDSYTVKNNIDNALGTGVPVVIGEFGGQHINGDVDEATIMSYCTQKNVGYLGWSWKGNSSDLSYLDIANDWAGTSLTSWGNTLINGSYGIKNTSKKCSVFSGSSSSSDSSSPDSSSSSDSSSKTEGGSQTSSDSYVQNFTTDGISSSFFSISGNLSTQNGTVYYNGLTLTRCLKMESSTSIGFNAPSSGKLTLVFGESNATIKLDGSKLTASNGIITADISAGSHKLTKADVSNLFYMSLSTSGSSSSQGSNDSNSQGSNDSQGSNDSQGNNNSNVDINGVKAVSAGGWNEALYVVFSGLKDSDITGVSYSGAASGSLTGDDLTYLVRDTSAGVRVDIPGVPAGTYSVTVTTSKGTITQSGLSVNEQDRSGYAHYNYSSGVGAYTDNGTLKSNAKVIYVTNDNKDKVTVTSKDGTTVTGIGNILNSVGQDVGSGKTANGGKSNSNKGIIKKLAQDGTPLVIRIIGDVKAPSGLTAYNSVDYGGSVGDNGYMARMKSGKDITIEGIGTDAAIDGWGLHFMCESSAPSLGKSFEVKNIAFKNVPEDCVGMEGVQESSSLSAPVERCWIHNCEFYAPSISNPAESDKAGGDGACDFKRGQYFTNSYCYYQGYHKTNLVGASDSNLQFHITYHHNYWNKCESRGPLARQANIHMYNNIFSGQTSYCMNPRANAYIFSEYNIFDNCKNPMEVKLGAVKSYNDVFNNCKGSMDGTIVTDKSTKVNTNNKYANFDTNSSLCYIPSGNYFLQTDTSKLSSYFDVYGGTLDESKTVNGSTSTEGTQTPTQPEDPTPVTNVYPIASATVQGRTVTLSWNALEGAEKYCIAYYSAGRWKIYTQFGAYQTTYTFKNAPIGTFKLVVGAKINNEWNTNDLSKRAVTVTVK
;
A
#
# COMPACT_ATOMS: atom_id res chain seq x y z
N MET A 1 46.02 40.77 -49.82
CA MET A 1 45.19 41.70 -50.61
C MET A 1 43.84 41.76 -49.94
N VAL A 2 43.32 42.85 -49.36
CA VAL A 2 43.72 44.27 -49.23
C VAL A 2 43.07 44.73 -47.90
N ASN A 3 43.78 44.89 -46.76
CA ASN A 3 44.40 46.14 -46.23
C ASN A 3 43.67 47.43 -46.69
N THR A 4 43.25 48.44 -45.93
CA THR A 4 43.74 49.06 -44.68
C THR A 4 42.92 50.37 -44.54
N HIS A 5 42.47 50.80 -43.36
CA HIS A 5 42.98 51.94 -42.54
C HIS A 5 41.74 52.57 -41.87
N SER A 6 41.74 53.35 -40.78
CA SER A 6 42.65 53.63 -39.67
C SER A 6 41.93 54.69 -38.80
N PHE A 7 42.02 54.56 -37.48
CA PHE A 7 41.75 55.56 -36.42
C PHE A 7 42.36 56.96 -36.72
N PRO A 8 41.97 58.10 -36.05
CA PRO A 8 42.06 58.18 -34.56
C PRO A 8 41.39 59.34 -33.73
N LYS A 9 41.60 59.26 -32.39
CA LYS A 9 41.64 60.38 -31.37
C LYS A 9 40.27 61.03 -30.99
N LEU A 10 40.05 61.61 -29.80
CA LEU A 10 40.93 61.94 -28.65
C LEU A 10 40.18 62.01 -27.29
N CYS A 11 40.95 61.90 -26.19
CA CYS A 11 40.86 62.67 -24.94
C CYS A 11 40.42 61.98 -23.63
N LYS A 12 41.05 62.42 -22.52
CA LYS A 12 40.97 61.90 -21.14
C LYS A 12 40.56 63.05 -20.20
N ARG A 13 39.83 62.77 -19.11
CA ARG A 13 40.22 63.03 -17.68
C ARG A 13 39.03 63.19 -16.71
N THR A 14 39.06 62.39 -15.62
CA THR A 14 38.79 62.72 -14.19
C THR A 14 37.91 63.94 -13.86
N THR A 15 36.89 63.86 -12.99
CA THR A 15 37.02 63.77 -11.50
C THR A 15 35.76 63.24 -10.77
N ALA A 16 35.83 63.06 -9.45
CA ALA A 16 34.81 62.45 -8.57
C ALA A 16 33.88 63.46 -7.85
N GLY A 17 32.78 62.98 -7.25
CA GLY A 17 31.99 63.75 -6.25
C GLY A 17 30.58 63.18 -5.96
N LEU A 18 30.29 62.89 -4.68
CA LEU A 18 29.02 62.40 -4.08
C LEU A 18 27.79 63.27 -4.45
N LEU A 19 26.51 62.86 -4.38
CA LEU A 19 25.77 62.30 -3.22
C LEU A 19 24.28 61.99 -3.59
N SER A 20 23.59 61.13 -2.80
CA SER A 20 22.10 60.98 -2.62
C SER A 20 21.20 60.72 -3.85
N MET A 21 20.64 59.52 -4.01
CA MET A 21 19.40 58.99 -3.37
C MET A 21 18.08 59.71 -3.72
N LEU A 22 17.30 59.14 -4.65
CA LEU A 22 15.88 58.79 -4.44
C LEU A 22 15.36 57.94 -5.62
N LEU A 23 14.95 56.69 -5.40
CA LEU A 23 13.87 56.03 -6.15
C LEU A 23 13.44 54.71 -5.49
N VAL A 24 12.13 54.63 -5.26
CA VAL A 24 11.41 53.64 -4.46
C VAL A 24 11.59 52.21 -4.96
N ALA A 25 11.94 51.29 -4.05
CA ALA A 25 11.81 49.85 -4.28
C ALA A 25 10.45 49.37 -3.77
N MET A 26 9.64 48.74 -4.64
CA MET A 26 8.54 47.89 -4.19
C MET A 26 9.14 46.59 -3.62
N ALA A 27 8.85 46.29 -2.37
CA ALA A 27 9.40 45.14 -1.69
C ALA A 27 8.70 43.84 -2.13
N ILE A 28 9.40 43.03 -2.91
CA ILE A 28 9.16 41.58 -2.92
C ILE A 28 9.75 41.04 -1.60
N PRO A 29 8.99 40.31 -0.77
CA PRO A 29 9.52 39.75 0.46
C PRO A 29 10.63 38.75 0.15
N LYS A 30 11.85 39.04 0.63
CA LYS A 30 12.95 38.06 0.64
C LYS A 30 12.55 36.88 1.50
N ILE A 31 12.59 35.67 0.95
CA ILE A 31 12.76 34.45 1.73
C ILE A 31 14.22 34.43 2.19
N PRO A 32 14.53 34.42 3.51
CA PRO A 32 15.91 34.32 4.00
C PRO A 32 16.50 32.93 3.72
N ALA A 33 17.79 32.89 3.42
CA ALA A 33 18.58 31.66 3.47
C ALA A 33 19.09 31.41 4.90
N ASP A 34 19.18 30.15 5.29
CA ASP A 34 19.83 29.60 6.51
C ASP A 34 19.86 30.50 7.75
N ALA A 35 18.78 30.43 8.54
CA ALA A 35 18.86 30.65 9.98
C ALA A 35 18.88 29.29 10.68
N SER A 36 19.85 29.08 11.59
CA SER A 36 19.73 28.07 12.64
C SER A 36 18.42 28.34 13.40
N ALA A 37 17.46 27.44 13.34
CA ALA A 37 16.20 27.61 14.07
C ALA A 37 16.48 27.84 15.56
N ASN A 38 15.73 28.74 16.19
CA ASN A 38 15.91 29.04 17.62
C ASN A 38 15.57 27.83 18.52
N GLY A 39 14.84 26.84 17.98
CA GLY A 39 14.41 25.63 18.65
C GLY A 39 14.22 24.43 17.72
N PHE A 40 13.40 23.47 18.16
CA PHE A 40 12.89 22.42 17.28
C PHE A 40 12.10 23.00 16.10
N TYR A 41 12.21 22.39 14.92
CA TYR A 41 11.46 22.79 13.72
C TYR A 41 10.99 21.60 12.87
N VAL A 42 9.91 21.80 12.13
CA VAL A 42 9.38 20.82 11.17
C VAL A 42 10.13 20.88 9.85
N SER A 43 10.47 19.72 9.28
CA SER A 43 11.01 19.59 7.93
C SER A 43 10.39 18.41 7.20
N GLY A 44 9.37 18.68 6.37
CA GLY A 44 8.55 17.63 5.76
C GLY A 44 7.82 16.83 6.84
N THR A 45 8.05 15.52 6.88
CA THR A 45 7.54 14.60 7.92
C THR A 45 8.53 14.36 9.07
N SER A 46 9.67 15.06 9.12
CA SER A 46 10.66 14.97 10.21
C SER A 46 10.56 16.12 11.21
N ILE A 47 10.85 15.80 12.48
CA ILE A 47 11.26 16.77 13.51
C ILE A 47 12.78 16.99 13.40
N LYS A 48 13.22 18.24 13.36
CA LYS A 48 14.62 18.63 13.45
C LYS A 48 14.90 19.33 14.78
N ASP A 49 16.02 19.01 15.42
CA ASP A 49 16.52 19.77 16.57
C ASP A 49 17.13 21.12 16.16
N ALA A 50 17.48 21.95 17.14
CA ALA A 50 18.03 23.28 16.91
C ALA A 50 19.42 23.30 16.25
N ASN A 51 20.06 22.14 16.06
CA ASN A 51 21.30 21.98 15.29
C ASN A 51 21.03 21.38 13.88
N GLY A 52 19.77 21.25 13.49
CA GLY A 52 19.34 20.71 12.20
C GLY A 52 19.45 19.18 12.06
N LYS A 53 19.60 18.43 13.16
CA LYS A 53 19.62 16.96 13.15
C LYS A 53 18.20 16.41 13.26
N ASP A 54 17.92 15.30 12.59
CA ASP A 54 16.67 14.55 12.83
C ASP A 54 16.59 14.11 14.29
N PHE A 55 15.50 14.48 14.95
CA PHE A 55 15.23 14.09 16.32
C PHE A 55 14.00 13.18 16.36
N VAL A 56 14.22 11.93 16.73
CA VAL A 56 13.17 10.91 16.82
C VAL A 56 12.87 10.66 18.28
N VAL A 57 11.64 10.97 18.71
CA VAL A 57 11.20 10.80 20.10
C VAL A 57 11.22 9.31 20.48
N ARG A 58 11.89 8.98 21.59
CA ARG A 58 11.95 7.66 22.23
C ARG A 58 11.91 7.88 23.74
N GLY A 59 10.72 7.78 24.33
CA GLY A 59 10.50 8.22 25.70
C GLY A 59 9.29 7.60 26.41
N VAL A 60 8.91 8.23 27.52
CA VAL A 60 7.84 7.77 28.43
C VAL A 60 7.03 8.96 28.95
N ASN A 61 5.81 8.67 29.39
CA ASN A 61 4.92 9.63 30.06
C ASN A 61 5.15 9.67 31.59
N ILE A 62 5.13 10.87 32.18
CA ILE A 62 5.45 11.15 33.59
C ILE A 62 4.28 11.92 34.24
N ALA A 63 3.62 11.29 35.20
CA ALA A 63 2.40 11.75 35.87
C ALA A 63 2.62 12.84 36.95
N HIS A 64 3.20 13.99 36.60
CA HIS A 64 3.54 15.04 37.58
C HIS A 64 2.30 15.61 38.31
N ALA A 65 1.20 15.91 37.60
CA ALA A 65 -0.01 16.50 38.18
C ALA A 65 -0.62 15.68 39.34
N TRP A 66 -0.41 14.36 39.35
CA TRP A 66 -0.92 13.45 40.38
C TRP A 66 0.14 13.02 41.40
N TYR A 67 1.43 13.07 41.01
CA TYR A 67 2.55 12.51 41.78
C TYR A 67 3.76 13.46 41.83
N SER A 68 3.51 14.75 42.05
CA SER A 68 4.53 15.82 41.94
C SER A 68 5.80 15.56 42.77
N SER A 69 5.67 14.96 43.96
CA SER A 69 6.79 14.57 44.84
C SER A 69 7.76 13.52 44.25
N TYR A 70 7.35 12.78 43.22
CA TYR A 70 8.16 11.77 42.55
C TYR A 70 8.71 12.22 41.19
N THR A 71 8.43 13.45 40.76
CA THR A 71 8.76 13.96 39.42
C THR A 71 10.26 13.89 39.12
N GLU A 72 11.11 14.42 40.01
CA GLU A 72 12.57 14.41 39.81
C GLU A 72 13.13 12.98 39.75
N THR A 73 12.64 12.10 40.63
CA THR A 73 13.01 10.68 40.67
C THR A 73 12.62 9.96 39.38
N SER A 74 11.44 10.25 38.85
CA SER A 74 10.89 9.62 37.64
C SER A 74 11.62 10.07 36.37
N ILE A 75 11.92 11.37 36.24
CA ILE A 75 12.69 11.92 35.12
C ILE A 75 14.10 11.32 35.10
N LYS A 76 14.76 11.20 36.27
CA LYS A 76 16.06 10.53 36.40
C LYS A 76 15.98 9.04 36.05
N GLY A 77 14.95 8.34 36.50
CA GLY A 77 14.73 6.92 36.20
C GLY A 77 14.50 6.64 34.70
N ALA A 78 13.74 7.50 34.02
CA ALA A 78 13.52 7.45 32.59
C ALA A 78 14.83 7.70 31.79
N ALA A 79 15.60 8.73 32.17
CA ALA A 79 16.90 9.02 31.57
C ALA A 79 17.90 7.87 31.76
N ALA A 80 17.97 7.30 32.97
CA ALA A 80 18.82 6.14 33.27
C ALA A 80 18.42 4.88 32.47
N ASN A 81 17.15 4.78 32.06
CA ASN A 81 16.65 3.73 31.18
C ASN A 81 16.74 4.07 29.68
N GLY A 82 17.43 5.15 29.31
CA GLY A 82 17.81 5.45 27.92
C GLY A 82 16.84 6.32 27.13
N ALA A 83 15.79 6.85 27.76
CA ALA A 83 14.91 7.81 27.10
C ALA A 83 15.69 9.04 26.59
N ASN A 84 15.28 9.60 25.44
CA ASN A 84 15.74 10.92 24.98
C ASN A 84 14.71 12.04 25.23
N THR A 85 13.49 11.65 25.61
CA THR A 85 12.34 12.54 25.80
C THR A 85 11.50 12.04 26.98
N VAL A 86 10.88 12.96 27.70
CA VAL A 86 9.76 12.66 28.60
C VAL A 86 8.59 13.60 28.29
N ARG A 87 7.37 13.07 28.29
CA ARG A 87 6.13 13.87 28.27
C ARG A 87 5.60 13.96 29.69
N VAL A 88 5.39 15.18 30.17
CA VAL A 88 5.13 15.47 31.59
C VAL A 88 3.74 16.05 31.73
N VAL A 89 2.87 15.27 32.37
CA VAL A 89 1.47 15.59 32.68
C VAL A 89 1.42 16.73 33.68
N VAL A 90 0.96 17.91 33.28
CA VAL A 90 0.73 19.06 34.17
C VAL A 90 -0.75 19.46 34.19
N ALA A 91 -1.15 20.27 35.18
CA ALA A 91 -2.54 20.67 35.33
C ALA A 91 -2.75 22.20 35.30
N ASP A 92 -3.83 22.64 34.64
CA ASP A 92 -4.22 24.05 34.55
C ASP A 92 -5.00 24.58 35.77
N GLY A 93 -5.50 23.66 36.60
CA GLY A 93 -6.29 23.95 37.81
C GLY A 93 -7.77 23.60 37.72
N LYS A 94 -8.27 23.09 36.58
CA LYS A 94 -9.70 22.80 36.40
C LYS A 94 -10.13 21.46 37.02
N GLN A 95 -9.37 20.39 36.82
CA GLN A 95 -9.64 19.05 37.36
C GLN A 95 -8.68 18.70 38.51
N TRP A 96 -7.39 19.03 38.37
CA TRP A 96 -6.36 18.75 39.36
C TRP A 96 -5.69 20.02 39.90
N SER A 97 -4.85 19.87 40.92
CA SER A 97 -4.09 20.97 41.50
C SER A 97 -3.22 21.65 40.44
N LYS A 98 -3.47 22.93 40.15
CA LYS A 98 -2.74 23.71 39.16
C LYS A 98 -1.23 23.60 39.37
N THR A 99 -0.52 23.05 38.38
CA THR A 99 0.94 23.03 38.38
C THR A 99 1.45 24.47 38.29
N SER A 100 2.26 24.89 39.25
CA SER A 100 2.74 26.27 39.33
C SER A 100 3.87 26.57 38.33
N ASN A 101 4.05 27.85 38.02
CA ASN A 101 5.16 28.34 37.21
C ASN A 101 6.55 27.90 37.73
N SER A 102 6.71 27.75 39.06
CA SER A 102 7.94 27.26 39.68
C SER A 102 8.15 25.77 39.39
N GLU A 103 7.10 24.95 39.55
CA GLU A 103 7.18 23.51 39.25
C GLU A 103 7.49 23.27 37.78
N LEU A 104 6.89 24.03 36.85
CA LEU A 104 7.24 23.98 35.44
C LEU A 104 8.73 24.28 35.18
N LYS A 105 9.31 25.29 35.84
CA LYS A 105 10.74 25.62 35.75
C LYS A 105 11.61 24.51 36.32
N ASP A 106 11.20 23.89 37.43
CA ASP A 106 11.93 22.78 38.05
C ASP A 106 11.87 21.50 37.20
N ILE A 107 10.74 21.21 36.56
CA ILE A 107 10.58 20.14 35.57
C ILE A 107 11.55 20.34 34.40
N VAL A 108 11.50 21.49 33.73
CA VAL A 108 12.36 21.80 32.57
C VAL A 108 13.85 21.80 32.96
N SER A 109 14.18 22.35 34.13
CA SER A 109 15.53 22.29 34.72
C SER A 109 16.00 20.85 34.94
N THR A 110 15.12 19.97 35.42
CA THR A 110 15.43 18.55 35.65
C THR A 110 15.60 17.78 34.34
N CYS A 111 14.74 17.97 33.34
CA CYS A 111 14.91 17.34 32.03
C CYS A 111 16.26 17.73 31.39
N LYS A 112 16.59 19.03 31.38
CA LYS A 112 17.85 19.56 30.84
C LYS A 112 19.09 19.03 31.56
N LYS A 113 19.04 18.81 32.88
CA LYS A 113 20.13 18.20 33.67
C LYS A 113 20.36 16.71 33.37
N ASN A 114 19.42 16.05 32.70
CA ASN A 114 19.46 14.62 32.38
C ASN A 114 19.50 14.35 30.86
N ASP A 115 19.84 15.36 30.04
CA ASP A 115 19.86 15.32 28.56
C ASP A 115 18.53 14.89 27.91
N LEU A 116 17.40 15.16 28.58
CA LEU A 116 16.05 14.86 28.10
C LEU A 116 15.40 16.08 27.47
N VAL A 117 14.77 15.87 26.31
CA VAL A 117 13.76 16.79 25.78
C VAL A 117 12.50 16.68 26.64
N CYS A 118 11.88 17.82 26.97
CA CYS A 118 10.65 17.87 27.74
C CYS A 118 9.48 18.17 26.80
N ILE A 119 8.49 17.28 26.73
CA ILE A 119 7.16 17.62 26.22
C ILE A 119 6.32 18.00 27.44
N LEU A 120 5.76 19.20 27.47
CA LEU A 120 4.83 19.65 28.51
C LEU A 120 3.40 19.59 27.97
N GLU A 121 2.47 19.02 28.72
CA GLU A 121 1.06 18.84 28.33
C GLU A 121 0.10 19.19 29.47
N VAL A 122 -1.03 19.87 29.17
CA VAL A 122 -2.10 20.13 30.13
C VAL A 122 -3.17 19.04 30.03
N HIS A 123 -3.42 18.35 31.13
CA HIS A 123 -4.26 17.15 31.12
C HIS A 123 -5.75 17.42 31.40
N ASP A 124 -6.12 18.56 31.99
CA ASP A 124 -7.48 18.86 32.46
C ASP A 124 -8.55 18.96 31.35
N ALA A 125 -8.13 18.98 30.08
CA ALA A 125 -9.01 19.04 28.90
C ALA A 125 -9.29 17.67 28.25
N THR A 126 -8.70 16.59 28.77
CA THR A 126 -8.83 15.20 28.29
C THR A 126 -10.29 14.81 28.03
N GLY A 127 -10.59 14.38 26.81
CA GLY A 127 -11.91 13.91 26.40
C GLY A 127 -13.00 14.99 26.31
N SER A 128 -12.70 16.26 26.58
CA SER A 128 -13.70 17.34 26.54
C SER A 128 -13.87 17.91 25.13
N ASP A 129 -15.11 17.99 24.65
CA ASP A 129 -15.45 18.68 23.39
C ASP A 129 -15.59 20.20 23.56
N ASN A 130 -15.56 20.70 24.80
CA ASN A 130 -15.81 22.11 25.07
C ASN A 130 -14.56 22.95 24.71
N THR A 131 -14.73 23.91 23.81
CA THR A 131 -13.66 24.85 23.44
C THR A 131 -13.23 25.76 24.60
N SER A 132 -14.05 25.91 25.64
CA SER A 132 -13.65 26.57 26.90
C SER A 132 -12.44 25.91 27.56
N ASP A 133 -12.28 24.60 27.38
CA ASP A 133 -11.31 23.80 28.11
C ASP A 133 -9.96 23.82 27.41
N LEU A 134 -9.97 23.71 26.07
CA LEU A 134 -8.80 24.06 25.25
C LEU A 134 -8.36 25.51 25.47
N ASN A 135 -9.31 26.45 25.59
CA ASN A 135 -8.99 27.84 25.89
C ASN A 135 -8.42 28.02 27.30
N ALA A 136 -8.80 27.21 28.29
CA ALA A 136 -8.20 27.21 29.62
C ALA A 136 -6.73 26.75 29.55
N ALA A 137 -6.45 25.63 28.87
CA ALA A 137 -5.10 25.15 28.61
C ALA A 137 -4.24 26.19 27.85
N VAL A 138 -4.78 26.81 26.80
CA VAL A 138 -4.11 27.90 26.07
C VAL A 138 -3.80 29.09 26.98
N ASN A 139 -4.75 29.52 27.82
CA ASN A 139 -4.53 30.62 28.77
C ASN A 139 -3.47 30.26 29.82
N TYR A 140 -3.44 29.00 30.29
CA TYR A 140 -2.39 28.50 31.19
C TYR A 140 -1.00 28.57 30.56
N TRP A 141 -0.86 28.25 29.27
CA TRP A 141 0.42 28.39 28.57
C TRP A 141 0.81 29.84 28.31
N ILE A 142 -0.17 30.73 28.09
CA ILE A 142 0.08 32.19 27.96
C ILE A 142 0.52 32.79 29.30
N GLU A 143 -0.07 32.36 30.42
CA GLU A 143 0.33 32.72 31.78
C GLU A 143 1.76 32.26 32.10
N ASN A 144 2.13 31.05 31.66
CA ASN A 144 3.43 30.41 31.93
C ASN A 144 4.43 30.50 30.76
N LYS A 145 4.23 31.45 29.83
CA LYS A 145 5.03 31.52 28.60
C LYS A 145 6.52 31.75 28.82
N ASP A 146 6.92 32.26 29.98
CA ASP A 146 8.32 32.46 30.38
C ASP A 146 9.07 31.14 30.70
N VAL A 147 8.34 30.03 30.87
CA VAL A 147 8.91 28.68 30.90
C VAL A 147 9.28 28.23 29.48
N LEU A 148 8.46 28.61 28.50
CA LEU A 148 8.54 28.13 27.11
C LEU A 148 9.55 28.95 26.29
N GLN A 149 9.45 30.28 26.39
CA GLN A 149 10.36 31.25 25.77
C GLN A 149 11.81 31.06 26.28
N GLY A 150 12.78 31.00 25.36
CA GLY A 150 14.18 30.69 25.63
C GLY A 150 14.47 29.20 25.90
N ASN A 151 13.47 28.32 25.85
CA ASN A 151 13.61 26.87 25.97
C ASN A 151 13.16 26.12 24.71
N GLU A 152 13.04 26.77 23.55
CA GLU A 152 12.58 26.21 22.28
C GLU A 152 13.48 25.04 21.79
N LYS A 153 14.73 24.99 22.25
CA LYS A 153 15.71 23.91 21.99
C LYS A 153 15.51 22.66 22.86
N TYR A 154 14.72 22.76 23.92
CA TYR A 154 14.62 21.76 24.99
C TYR A 154 13.18 21.36 25.31
N VAL A 155 12.20 22.20 24.94
CA VAL A 155 10.78 22.06 25.30
C VAL A 155 9.92 22.09 24.04
N ILE A 156 9.11 21.04 23.87
CA ILE A 156 8.00 20.95 22.92
C ILE A 156 6.71 21.18 23.72
N LEU A 157 5.81 21.99 23.18
CA LEU A 157 4.54 22.33 23.83
C LEU A 157 3.40 21.46 23.27
N ASN A 158 2.85 20.56 24.07
CA ASN A 158 1.61 19.85 23.72
C ASN A 158 0.44 20.61 24.35
N ILE A 159 -0.43 21.23 23.54
CA ILE A 159 -1.36 22.26 24.06
C ILE A 159 -2.29 21.70 25.14
N ALA A 160 -2.88 20.53 24.89
CA ALA A 160 -3.81 19.85 25.78
C ALA A 160 -3.83 18.36 25.45
N ASN A 161 -3.81 17.51 26.48
CA ASN A 161 -4.02 16.07 26.32
C ASN A 161 -5.40 15.81 25.74
N GLU A 162 -5.47 15.03 24.65
CA GLU A 162 -6.69 14.38 24.18
C GLU A 162 -7.94 15.29 24.07
N TRP A 163 -7.73 16.58 23.80
CA TRP A 163 -8.85 17.51 23.70
C TRP A 163 -9.68 17.19 22.46
N TYR A 164 -11.00 17.30 22.62
CA TYR A 164 -12.03 16.82 21.70
C TYR A 164 -12.20 15.29 21.71
N GLY A 165 -12.95 14.79 22.70
CA GLY A 165 -13.21 13.36 22.91
C GLY A 165 -14.21 12.74 21.92
N SER A 166 -15.02 13.55 21.24
CA SER A 166 -15.85 13.11 20.12
C SER A 166 -15.02 12.82 18.86
N TRP A 167 -15.42 11.81 18.10
CA TRP A 167 -14.80 11.43 16.82
C TRP A 167 -15.27 12.36 15.67
N ASN A 168 -14.98 13.66 15.78
CA ASN A 168 -15.30 14.67 14.77
C ASN A 168 -14.09 15.58 14.54
N GLY A 169 -13.41 15.34 13.41
CA GLY A 169 -12.19 16.04 13.03
C GLY A 169 -12.39 17.51 12.66
N SER A 170 -13.57 17.91 12.17
CA SER A 170 -13.83 19.29 11.77
C SER A 170 -13.85 20.24 12.98
N SER A 171 -14.57 19.89 14.03
CA SER A 171 -14.67 20.71 15.25
C SER A 171 -13.37 20.69 16.07
N TRP A 172 -12.70 19.55 16.14
CA TRP A 172 -11.32 19.45 16.63
C TRP A 172 -10.38 20.40 15.88
N ALA A 173 -10.48 20.48 14.55
CA ALA A 173 -9.62 21.33 13.75
C ALA A 173 -9.89 22.82 13.98
N GLU A 174 -11.15 23.27 14.07
CA GLU A 174 -11.46 24.68 14.32
C GLU A 174 -11.00 25.15 15.71
N GLY A 175 -11.14 24.31 16.74
CA GLY A 175 -10.58 24.58 18.05
C GLY A 175 -9.05 24.69 18.01
N ASN A 176 -8.36 23.69 17.44
CA ASN A 176 -6.90 23.68 17.39
C ASN A 176 -6.31 24.78 16.50
N LYS A 177 -6.95 25.14 15.37
CA LYS A 177 -6.59 26.33 14.57
C LYS A 177 -6.63 27.61 15.40
N THR A 178 -7.57 27.72 16.33
CA THR A 178 -7.74 28.88 17.21
C THR A 178 -6.70 28.87 18.32
N ALA A 179 -6.49 27.73 18.96
CA ALA A 179 -5.49 27.53 20.01
C ALA A 179 -4.06 27.83 19.51
N VAL A 180 -3.66 27.24 18.37
CA VAL A 180 -2.35 27.46 17.75
C VAL A 180 -2.12 28.95 17.46
N LYS A 181 -3.10 29.64 16.85
CA LYS A 181 -3.00 31.09 16.60
C LYS A 181 -2.83 31.88 17.90
N ASN A 182 -3.57 31.54 18.96
CA ASN A 182 -3.48 32.24 20.23
C ASN A 182 -2.13 32.03 20.94
N ILE A 183 -1.57 30.82 20.88
CA ILE A 183 -0.22 30.50 21.38
C ILE A 183 0.85 31.32 20.62
N ARG A 184 0.80 31.36 19.28
CA ARG A 184 1.71 32.17 18.46
C ARG A 184 1.56 33.67 18.73
N ASN A 185 0.33 34.17 18.82
CA ASN A 185 0.04 35.57 19.15
C ASN A 185 0.58 36.01 20.53
N ALA A 186 0.79 35.07 21.46
CA ALA A 186 1.41 35.35 22.75
C ALA A 186 2.95 35.42 22.73
N GLY A 187 3.57 35.05 21.59
CA GLY A 187 5.02 35.00 21.37
C GLY A 187 5.67 33.69 21.80
N ILE A 188 4.96 32.57 21.72
CA ILE A 188 5.50 31.23 22.04
C ILE A 188 5.96 30.57 20.74
N ASP A 189 7.27 30.46 20.55
CA ASP A 189 7.90 30.02 19.29
C ASP A 189 8.30 28.52 19.31
N ASN A 190 8.05 27.82 20.42
CA ASN A 190 8.30 26.38 20.58
C ASN A 190 7.58 25.55 19.50
N MET A 191 8.10 24.37 19.19
CA MET A 191 7.33 23.38 18.42
C MET A 191 6.06 23.02 19.18
N ILE A 192 4.92 23.07 18.50
CA ILE A 192 3.60 22.74 19.05
C ILE A 192 3.25 21.30 18.71
N MET A 193 2.76 20.52 19.67
CA MET A 193 2.22 19.18 19.50
C MET A 193 0.70 19.20 19.73
N ILE A 194 -0.06 18.65 18.78
CA ILE A 194 -1.52 18.57 18.81
C ILE A 194 -1.95 17.11 18.75
N ASP A 195 -2.63 16.64 19.80
CA ASP A 195 -3.21 15.29 19.86
C ASP A 195 -4.42 15.20 18.92
N CYS A 196 -4.63 14.05 18.29
CA CYS A 196 -5.83 13.83 17.49
C CYS A 196 -7.09 13.73 18.37
N ALA A 197 -8.26 13.89 17.73
CA ALA A 197 -9.54 13.80 18.41
C ALA A 197 -9.81 12.37 18.93
N GLY A 198 -10.96 12.18 19.56
CA GLY A 198 -11.43 10.85 19.94
C GLY A 198 -10.60 10.22 21.06
N TRP A 199 -10.23 10.99 22.08
CA TRP A 199 -9.34 10.57 23.16
C TRP A 199 -7.96 10.15 22.63
N GLY A 200 -7.42 10.92 21.67
CA GLY A 200 -6.18 10.58 20.98
C GLY A 200 -6.27 9.33 20.08
N GLN A 201 -7.43 8.67 19.99
CA GLN A 201 -7.64 7.42 19.24
C GLN A 201 -8.40 7.59 17.91
N TYR A 202 -8.61 8.82 17.41
CA TYR A 202 -9.19 9.07 16.08
C TYR A 202 -8.21 9.81 15.13
N PRO A 203 -7.17 9.12 14.59
CA PRO A 203 -6.16 9.70 13.70
C PRO A 203 -6.71 10.31 12.40
N ASP A 204 -7.93 9.93 12.01
CA ASP A 204 -8.63 10.51 10.87
C ASP A 204 -8.83 12.03 11.03
N SER A 205 -8.87 12.58 12.25
CA SER A 205 -8.83 14.03 12.44
C SER A 205 -7.54 14.66 11.89
N ILE A 206 -6.39 13.98 12.02
CA ILE A 206 -5.12 14.39 11.42
C ILE A 206 -5.17 14.17 9.90
N LYS A 207 -5.58 12.99 9.44
CA LYS A 207 -5.66 12.64 8.01
C LYS A 207 -6.42 13.69 7.21
N ASP A 208 -7.63 14.04 7.68
CA ASP A 208 -8.57 14.87 6.95
C ASP A 208 -8.35 16.37 7.20
N TYR A 209 -7.96 16.76 8.42
CA TYR A 209 -7.90 18.18 8.82
C TYR A 209 -6.55 18.65 9.36
N GLY A 210 -5.61 17.74 9.68
CA GLY A 210 -4.29 18.08 10.24
C GLY A 210 -3.53 19.09 9.39
N LYS A 211 -3.54 18.95 8.05
CA LYS A 211 -2.90 19.95 7.17
C LYS A 211 -3.50 21.36 7.32
N SER A 212 -4.80 21.46 7.62
CA SER A 212 -5.47 22.74 7.85
C SER A 212 -5.14 23.36 9.22
N VAL A 213 -4.88 22.53 10.24
CA VAL A 213 -4.38 22.97 11.56
C VAL A 213 -2.92 23.43 11.44
N PHE A 214 -2.06 22.65 10.78
CA PHE A 214 -0.67 23.00 10.48
C PHE A 214 -0.57 24.32 9.68
N ASN A 215 -1.48 24.54 8.72
CA ASN A 215 -1.51 25.78 7.95
C ASN A 215 -1.95 27.00 8.77
N ALA A 216 -2.68 26.82 9.88
CA ALA A 216 -3.05 27.89 10.80
C ALA A 216 -1.90 28.31 11.74
N ASP A 217 -0.88 27.47 11.92
CA ASP A 217 0.37 27.86 12.57
C ASP A 217 1.12 28.89 11.71
N SER A 218 1.36 30.10 12.20
CA SER A 218 2.15 31.11 11.50
C SER A 218 3.56 30.62 11.15
N ASP A 219 4.13 29.82 12.04
CA ASP A 219 5.54 29.43 12.02
C ASP A 219 5.73 28.08 11.30
N LYS A 220 4.63 27.41 10.96
CA LYS A 220 4.59 26.08 10.31
C LYS A 220 5.41 25.05 11.11
N ASN A 221 5.34 25.15 12.44
CA ASN A 221 6.13 24.39 13.40
C ASN A 221 5.23 23.60 14.38
N THR A 222 4.33 22.81 13.78
CA THR A 222 3.38 21.94 14.49
C THR A 222 3.61 20.47 14.10
N VAL A 223 3.61 19.59 15.09
CA VAL A 223 3.63 18.11 14.99
C VAL A 223 2.31 17.54 15.52
N PHE A 224 1.86 16.42 14.97
CA PHE A 224 0.66 15.73 15.47
C PHE A 224 0.99 14.57 16.42
N SER A 225 0.06 14.25 17.32
CA SER A 225 0.15 13.11 18.22
C SER A 225 -1.04 12.15 18.03
N ILE A 226 -0.76 10.85 18.04
CA ILE A 226 -1.74 9.76 18.11
C ILE A 226 -1.50 8.97 19.40
N HIS A 227 -2.55 8.64 20.13
CA HIS A 227 -2.49 7.78 21.31
C HIS A 227 -3.00 6.39 20.91
N MET A 228 -2.07 5.45 20.75
CA MET A 228 -2.38 4.11 20.24
C MET A 228 -2.70 3.15 21.38
N TYR A 229 -3.97 3.08 21.73
CA TYR A 229 -4.54 1.98 22.51
C TYR A 229 -5.40 1.08 21.59
N GLU A 230 -6.51 0.52 22.07
CA GLU A 230 -7.21 -0.57 21.36
C GLU A 230 -7.85 -0.14 20.02
N TYR A 231 -8.23 1.14 19.86
CA TYR A 231 -8.91 1.62 18.66
C TYR A 231 -7.94 2.14 17.60
N ALA A 232 -6.86 2.82 18.01
CA ALA A 232 -5.86 3.37 17.10
C ALA A 232 -4.63 2.47 16.90
N GLY A 233 -4.45 1.43 17.71
CA GLY A 233 -3.30 0.54 17.68
C GLY A 233 -3.60 -0.95 17.95
N GLY A 234 -4.86 -1.38 17.87
CA GLY A 234 -5.27 -2.76 18.22
C GLY A 234 -4.73 -3.87 17.31
N ASP A 235 -4.19 -3.54 16.12
CA ASP A 235 -3.59 -4.51 15.19
C ASP A 235 -2.59 -3.86 14.22
N SER A 236 -1.77 -4.70 13.58
CA SER A 236 -0.69 -4.27 12.68
C SER A 236 -1.14 -3.44 11.48
N TYR A 237 -2.31 -3.69 10.92
CA TYR A 237 -2.86 -2.91 9.80
C TYR A 237 -3.31 -1.54 10.31
N THR A 238 -4.07 -1.51 11.40
CA THR A 238 -4.57 -0.28 12.03
C THR A 238 -3.41 0.65 12.42
N VAL A 239 -2.35 0.11 13.06
CA VAL A 239 -1.12 0.86 13.39
C VAL A 239 -0.47 1.47 12.14
N LYS A 240 -0.22 0.66 11.10
CA LYS A 240 0.47 1.10 9.88
C LYS A 240 -0.34 2.15 9.13
N ASN A 241 -1.62 1.90 8.93
CA ASN A 241 -2.56 2.79 8.24
C ASN A 241 -2.67 4.14 8.96
N ASN A 242 -2.78 4.15 10.30
CA ASN A 242 -2.87 5.39 11.08
C ASN A 242 -1.58 6.23 11.00
N ILE A 243 -0.40 5.58 11.08
CA ILE A 243 0.89 6.25 10.89
C ILE A 243 1.03 6.82 9.47
N ASP A 244 0.72 6.02 8.44
CA ASP A 244 0.91 6.44 7.05
C ASP A 244 -0.08 7.51 6.60
N ASN A 245 -1.33 7.46 7.06
CA ASN A 245 -2.32 8.51 6.80
C ASN A 245 -1.92 9.84 7.46
N ALA A 246 -1.42 9.82 8.70
CA ALA A 246 -0.93 11.03 9.37
C ALA A 246 0.31 11.61 8.66
N LEU A 247 1.28 10.78 8.31
CA LEU A 247 2.46 11.17 7.52
C LEU A 247 2.09 11.68 6.12
N GLY A 248 1.04 11.12 5.50
CA GLY A 248 0.50 11.50 4.20
C GLY A 248 0.05 12.97 4.11
N THR A 249 -0.22 13.61 5.25
CA THR A 249 -0.47 15.07 5.31
C THR A 249 0.79 15.91 5.01
N GLY A 250 1.98 15.30 4.98
CA GLY A 250 3.27 15.97 4.85
C GLY A 250 3.60 16.84 6.07
N VAL A 251 3.28 16.34 7.27
CA VAL A 251 3.57 16.93 8.59
C VAL A 251 4.03 15.77 9.50
N PRO A 252 5.00 15.95 10.42
CA PRO A 252 5.41 14.89 11.33
C PRO A 252 4.28 14.44 12.26
N VAL A 253 4.35 13.19 12.67
CA VAL A 253 3.52 12.58 13.72
C VAL A 253 4.41 11.90 14.77
N VAL A 254 3.92 11.84 16.00
CA VAL A 254 4.49 11.09 17.12
C VAL A 254 3.38 10.21 17.70
N ILE A 255 3.71 8.99 18.14
CA ILE A 255 2.80 8.21 18.97
C ILE A 255 2.98 8.69 20.41
N GLY A 256 2.17 9.68 20.82
CA GLY A 256 2.31 10.41 22.08
C GLY A 256 2.01 9.58 23.32
N GLU A 257 1.20 8.54 23.14
CA GLU A 257 0.93 7.51 24.12
C GLU A 257 0.69 6.17 23.42
N PHE A 258 1.06 5.07 24.07
CA PHE A 258 0.60 3.72 23.76
C PHE A 258 0.86 2.80 24.95
N GLY A 259 0.07 1.72 25.05
CA GLY A 259 0.25 0.64 26.01
C GLY A 259 0.63 -0.68 25.32
N GLY A 260 0.82 -1.73 26.11
CA GLY A 260 0.91 -3.12 25.63
C GLY A 260 -0.39 -3.92 25.73
N GLN A 261 -1.49 -3.29 26.15
CA GLN A 261 -2.88 -3.78 26.19
C GLN A 261 -3.78 -2.63 26.71
N HIS A 262 -5.10 -2.66 26.48
CA HIS A 262 -6.03 -1.65 27.03
C HIS A 262 -7.39 -2.25 27.44
N ILE A 263 -8.30 -1.42 27.99
CA ILE A 263 -9.54 -1.85 28.67
C ILE A 263 -10.42 -2.74 27.78
N ASN A 264 -10.56 -2.41 26.49
CA ASN A 264 -11.48 -3.09 25.58
C ASN A 264 -10.79 -3.96 24.53
N GLY A 265 -9.46 -4.12 24.56
CA GLY A 265 -8.74 -4.88 23.54
C GLY A 265 -7.23 -4.93 23.72
N ASP A 266 -6.60 -5.72 22.84
CA ASP A 266 -5.16 -5.81 22.69
C ASP A 266 -4.58 -4.50 22.09
N VAL A 267 -3.26 -4.33 22.15
CA VAL A 267 -2.53 -3.23 21.50
C VAL A 267 -1.26 -3.79 20.89
N ASP A 268 -1.09 -3.68 19.57
CA ASP A 268 0.07 -4.21 18.83
C ASP A 268 1.31 -3.30 19.00
N GLU A 269 1.82 -3.29 20.22
CA GLU A 269 2.99 -2.53 20.65
C GLU A 269 4.26 -2.92 19.87
N ALA A 270 4.34 -4.18 19.46
CA ALA A 270 5.38 -4.71 18.57
C ALA A 270 5.36 -4.03 17.18
N THR A 271 4.21 -3.91 16.53
CA THR A 271 4.09 -3.15 15.26
C THR A 271 4.32 -1.67 15.50
N ILE A 272 3.80 -1.07 16.58
CA ILE A 272 4.01 0.36 16.88
C ILE A 272 5.52 0.65 16.94
N MET A 273 6.26 -0.06 17.77
CA MET A 273 7.69 0.20 17.98
C MET A 273 8.54 -0.08 16.73
N SER A 274 8.23 -1.15 15.98
CA SER A 274 8.95 -1.52 14.75
C SER A 274 8.64 -0.57 13.60
N TYR A 275 7.37 -0.25 13.35
CA TYR A 275 6.95 0.62 12.25
C TYR A 275 7.32 2.09 12.49
N CYS A 276 7.22 2.57 13.74
CA CYS A 276 7.76 3.89 14.10
C CYS A 276 9.29 3.97 13.87
N THR A 277 10.02 2.87 14.03
CA THR A 277 11.44 2.81 13.71
C THR A 277 11.69 2.77 12.19
N GLN A 278 10.88 2.03 11.43
CA GLN A 278 10.94 1.99 9.96
C GLN A 278 10.60 3.35 9.31
N LYS A 279 9.60 4.07 9.82
CA LYS A 279 9.10 5.36 9.29
C LYS A 279 9.73 6.59 9.93
N ASN A 280 10.72 6.42 10.82
CA ASN A 280 11.38 7.51 11.55
C ASN A 280 10.42 8.37 12.40
N VAL A 281 9.34 7.76 12.88
CA VAL A 281 8.28 8.37 13.72
C VAL A 281 8.66 8.22 15.20
N GLY A 282 8.30 9.21 16.01
CA GLY A 282 8.51 9.21 17.45
C GLY A 282 7.52 8.34 18.21
N TYR A 283 7.89 7.81 19.39
CA TYR A 283 6.94 7.18 20.31
C TYR A 283 7.23 7.47 21.79
N LEU A 284 6.19 7.43 22.61
CA LEU A 284 6.21 7.61 24.06
C LEU A 284 5.30 6.57 24.74
N GLY A 285 5.85 5.70 25.59
CA GLY A 285 5.03 4.71 26.29
C GLY A 285 4.24 5.32 27.45
N TRP A 286 2.98 4.90 27.61
CA TRP A 286 2.15 5.22 28.77
C TRP A 286 2.20 4.06 29.80
N SER A 287 2.50 4.30 31.06
CA SER A 287 3.18 5.48 31.63
C SER A 287 4.16 5.04 32.72
N TRP A 288 5.06 5.94 33.14
CA TRP A 288 6.20 5.57 33.97
C TRP A 288 5.80 4.78 35.22
N LYS A 289 4.90 5.36 36.00
CA LYS A 289 4.28 4.77 37.19
C LYS A 289 3.10 5.63 37.65
N GLY A 290 2.11 5.00 38.28
CA GLY A 290 1.05 5.69 39.02
C GLY A 290 -0.35 5.53 38.42
N ASN A 291 -0.55 4.58 37.52
CA ASN A 291 -1.89 4.28 37.02
C ASN A 291 -2.79 3.74 38.14
N SER A 292 -4.09 3.97 38.02
CA SER A 292 -5.10 3.42 38.94
C SER A 292 -5.09 1.88 38.92
N SER A 293 -5.67 1.23 39.94
CA SER A 293 -5.55 -0.24 40.09
C SER A 293 -6.07 -1.05 38.90
N ASP A 294 -7.07 -0.53 38.21
CA ASP A 294 -7.67 -1.06 36.98
C ASP A 294 -6.81 -0.85 35.72
N LEU A 295 -5.87 0.09 35.73
CA LEU A 295 -4.93 0.39 34.65
C LEU A 295 -3.46 0.13 35.03
N SER A 296 -3.20 -0.46 36.20
CA SER A 296 -1.85 -0.66 36.77
C SER A 296 -0.92 -1.54 35.92
N TYR A 297 -1.46 -2.26 34.93
CA TYR A 297 -0.68 -2.98 33.93
C TYR A 297 0.05 -2.05 32.93
N LEU A 298 -0.35 -0.78 32.83
CA LEU A 298 0.33 0.27 32.05
C LEU A 298 1.52 0.90 32.78
N ASP A 299 1.74 0.61 34.07
CA ASP A 299 2.97 1.04 34.75
C ASP A 299 4.19 0.42 34.06
N ILE A 300 5.14 1.26 33.64
CA ILE A 300 6.43 0.84 33.04
C ILE A 300 7.40 0.39 34.14
N ALA A 301 7.37 1.04 35.31
CA ALA A 301 8.26 0.76 36.44
C ALA A 301 7.52 0.30 37.70
N ASN A 302 8.10 -0.69 38.37
CA ASN A 302 7.61 -1.15 39.68
C ASN A 302 7.87 -0.09 40.77
N ASP A 303 8.93 0.70 40.63
CA ASP A 303 9.36 1.76 41.53
C ASP A 303 9.60 3.09 40.78
N TRP A 304 9.38 4.22 41.45
CA TRP A 304 9.54 5.55 40.85
C TRP A 304 10.96 5.85 40.31
N ALA A 305 11.99 5.18 40.83
CA ALA A 305 13.37 5.35 40.37
C ALA A 305 13.73 4.50 39.14
N GLY A 306 12.84 3.61 38.69
CA GLY A 306 13.08 2.76 37.51
C GLY A 306 14.16 1.71 37.72
N THR A 307 14.38 1.29 38.98
CA THR A 307 15.35 0.23 39.30
C THR A 307 14.81 -1.16 38.96
N SER A 308 13.48 -1.31 38.85
CA SER A 308 12.78 -2.50 38.41
C SER A 308 11.66 -2.15 37.42
N LEU A 309 11.66 -2.80 36.26
CA LEU A 309 10.65 -2.61 35.22
C LEU A 309 9.57 -3.71 35.28
N THR A 310 8.34 -3.37 34.88
CA THR A 310 7.24 -4.34 34.69
C THR A 310 7.46 -5.19 33.44
N SER A 311 6.55 -6.12 33.12
CA SER A 311 6.61 -6.84 31.84
C SER A 311 6.51 -5.87 30.65
N TRP A 312 5.52 -4.97 30.68
CA TRP A 312 5.34 -3.90 29.71
C TRP A 312 6.58 -3.00 29.60
N GLY A 313 7.11 -2.54 30.74
CA GLY A 313 8.32 -1.73 30.75
C GLY A 313 9.55 -2.45 30.18
N ASN A 314 9.67 -3.77 30.34
CA ASN A 314 10.75 -4.52 29.70
C ASN A 314 10.60 -4.57 28.17
N THR A 315 9.39 -4.77 27.64
CA THR A 315 9.12 -4.67 26.19
C THR A 315 9.52 -3.30 25.66
N LEU A 316 8.98 -2.23 26.26
CA LEU A 316 9.20 -0.85 25.82
C LEU A 316 10.68 -0.41 25.92
N ILE A 317 11.36 -0.72 27.02
CA ILE A 317 12.72 -0.23 27.27
C ILE A 317 13.79 -1.12 26.62
N ASN A 318 13.68 -2.44 26.79
CA ASN A 318 14.74 -3.40 26.47
C ASN A 318 14.46 -4.24 25.21
N GLY A 319 13.24 -4.23 24.67
CA GLY A 319 12.85 -4.97 23.46
C GLY A 319 13.62 -4.54 22.20
N SER A 320 13.55 -5.33 21.12
CA SER A 320 14.39 -5.13 19.91
C SER A 320 14.26 -3.75 19.27
N TYR A 321 13.06 -3.16 19.26
CA TYR A 321 12.79 -1.79 18.81
C TYR A 321 12.59 -0.80 19.98
N GLY A 322 12.96 -1.23 21.18
CA GLY A 322 12.82 -0.52 22.45
C GLY A 322 13.71 0.71 22.59
N ILE A 323 13.45 1.46 23.64
CA ILE A 323 14.08 2.76 23.90
C ILE A 323 15.61 2.64 23.93
N LYS A 324 16.19 1.68 24.67
CA LYS A 324 17.66 1.55 24.74
C LYS A 324 18.32 1.20 23.40
N ASN A 325 17.58 0.54 22.50
CA ASN A 325 18.10 0.08 21.21
C ASN A 325 17.93 1.11 20.08
N THR A 326 16.98 2.05 20.23
CA THR A 326 16.61 3.00 19.15
C THR A 326 16.74 4.48 19.52
N SER A 327 16.81 4.82 20.81
CA SER A 327 16.95 6.19 21.32
C SER A 327 18.31 6.80 20.97
N LYS A 328 18.28 8.10 20.63
CA LYS A 328 19.46 8.93 20.43
C LYS A 328 19.23 10.26 21.16
N LYS A 329 20.20 10.69 21.98
CA LYS A 329 20.13 11.99 22.68
C LYS A 329 20.00 13.14 21.68
N CYS A 330 19.20 14.15 22.03
CA CYS A 330 19.09 15.36 21.22
C CYS A 330 20.46 16.06 21.14
N SER A 331 20.88 16.52 19.95
CA SER A 331 22.26 16.99 19.78
C SER A 331 22.52 18.35 20.46
N VAL A 332 21.48 19.06 20.89
CA VAL A 332 21.59 20.27 21.70
C VAL A 332 22.32 20.06 23.02
N PHE A 333 22.34 18.82 23.54
CA PHE A 333 23.03 18.46 24.78
C PHE A 333 24.51 18.06 24.58
N SER A 334 24.96 17.79 23.34
CA SER A 334 26.31 17.25 23.08
C SER A 334 27.45 18.29 23.11
N GLY A 335 27.32 19.34 23.92
CA GLY A 335 28.22 20.50 23.95
C GLY A 335 28.77 20.88 25.32
N SER A 336 28.68 20.02 26.35
CA SER A 336 29.05 20.40 27.73
C SER A 336 29.65 19.26 28.58
N SER A 337 30.85 18.78 28.23
CA SER A 337 31.78 18.17 29.21
C SER A 337 33.24 18.21 28.75
N SER A 338 34.15 18.28 29.71
CA SER A 338 35.57 18.64 29.58
C SER A 338 36.54 17.51 29.22
N SER A 339 37.73 17.94 28.78
CA SER A 339 38.99 17.21 28.52
C SER A 339 39.47 16.14 29.51
N SER A 340 40.04 15.05 28.98
CA SER A 340 41.28 14.41 29.49
C SER A 340 41.92 13.46 28.43
N ASP A 341 43.25 13.38 28.39
CA ASP A 341 44.08 12.69 27.37
C ASP A 341 44.00 11.14 27.32
N SER A 342 44.28 10.54 26.15
CA SER A 342 45.58 9.84 25.87
C SER A 342 45.70 9.04 24.54
N SER A 343 46.74 9.38 23.75
CA SER A 343 47.60 8.57 22.84
C SER A 343 47.08 7.45 21.88
N SER A 344 47.10 7.74 20.56
CA SER A 344 47.96 7.18 19.45
C SER A 344 48.41 5.69 19.37
N PRO A 345 48.94 5.19 18.21
CA PRO A 345 48.55 5.37 16.78
C PRO A 345 48.76 4.10 15.85
N ASP A 346 48.30 4.11 14.59
CA ASP A 346 48.94 3.59 13.33
C ASP A 346 47.90 3.62 12.16
N SER A 347 48.11 4.22 10.97
CA SER A 347 48.93 3.85 9.78
C SER A 347 48.37 2.67 8.94
N SER A 348 48.45 2.58 7.59
CA SER A 348 48.71 3.56 6.49
C SER A 348 48.41 2.92 5.10
N SER A 349 48.19 3.72 4.03
CA SER A 349 48.33 3.37 2.56
C SER A 349 47.41 2.27 1.93
N SER A 350 47.10 2.20 0.61
CA SER A 350 47.23 3.09 -0.57
C SER A 350 46.39 2.58 -1.78
N SER A 351 46.35 3.38 -2.85
CA SER A 351 45.92 3.18 -4.27
C SER A 351 46.27 1.82 -4.96
N ASP A 352 45.81 1.44 -6.17
CA ASP A 352 45.37 2.22 -7.34
C ASP A 352 44.56 1.44 -8.44
N SER A 353 43.76 2.21 -9.19
CA SER A 353 43.45 2.25 -10.66
C SER A 353 43.47 1.07 -11.66
N SER A 354 42.45 1.10 -12.56
CA SER A 354 42.41 0.83 -14.03
C SER A 354 41.74 -0.48 -14.58
N SER A 355 41.26 -0.59 -15.84
CA SER A 355 40.47 0.32 -16.74
C SER A 355 39.96 -0.36 -18.05
N LYS A 356 38.90 0.19 -18.71
CA LYS A 356 38.53 0.12 -20.18
C LYS A 356 38.01 -1.22 -20.79
N THR A 357 37.15 -1.30 -21.85
CA THR A 357 36.36 -0.33 -22.69
C THR A 357 35.27 -1.03 -23.55
N GLU A 358 34.14 -0.33 -23.82
CA GLU A 358 33.29 -0.24 -25.06
C GLU A 358 32.84 -1.49 -25.88
N GLY A 359 31.65 -1.54 -26.52
CA GLY A 359 30.53 -0.58 -26.57
C GLY A 359 29.41 -0.89 -27.61
N GLY A 360 28.31 -0.11 -27.56
CA GLY A 360 27.23 0.05 -28.57
C GLY A 360 25.95 -0.83 -28.44
N SER A 361 24.75 -0.47 -28.92
CA SER A 361 24.05 0.82 -29.16
C SER A 361 22.64 0.55 -29.74
N GLN A 362 21.54 1.14 -29.20
CA GLN A 362 20.42 1.77 -29.95
C GLN A 362 19.13 2.08 -29.12
N THR A 363 18.91 3.38 -28.85
CA THR A 363 17.66 4.19 -28.93
C THR A 363 16.27 3.65 -28.49
N SER A 364 15.71 4.25 -27.43
CA SER A 364 14.26 4.40 -27.16
C SER A 364 14.01 5.54 -26.14
N SER A 365 13.36 6.64 -26.55
CA SER A 365 13.03 7.83 -25.72
C SER A 365 14.06 8.12 -24.62
N ASP A 366 15.30 8.39 -25.06
CA ASP A 366 16.48 8.09 -24.24
C ASP A 366 16.54 8.92 -22.94
N SER A 367 16.50 8.20 -21.82
CA SER A 367 17.05 8.64 -20.55
C SER A 367 18.47 8.11 -20.44
N TYR A 368 19.47 8.97 -20.62
CA TYR A 368 20.87 8.59 -20.53
C TYR A 368 21.27 8.58 -19.07
N VAL A 369 21.46 7.39 -18.49
CA VAL A 369 21.78 7.19 -17.07
C VAL A 369 23.24 6.79 -16.89
N GLN A 370 23.86 7.28 -15.82
CA GLN A 370 25.13 6.79 -15.29
C GLN A 370 24.96 6.54 -13.79
N ASN A 371 25.06 5.28 -13.38
CA ASN A 371 25.14 4.90 -11.97
C ASN A 371 26.60 4.54 -11.65
N PHE A 372 27.30 5.40 -10.90
CA PHE A 372 28.71 5.16 -10.58
C PHE A 372 28.93 3.92 -9.69
N THR A 373 27.87 3.37 -9.08
CA THR A 373 27.89 2.11 -8.34
C THR A 373 28.00 0.90 -9.26
N THR A 374 27.14 0.76 -10.27
CA THR A 374 27.17 -0.36 -11.20
C THR A 374 28.18 -0.14 -12.33
N ASP A 375 28.17 1.05 -12.93
CA ASP A 375 28.77 1.32 -14.25
C ASP A 375 30.18 1.92 -14.12
N GLY A 376 30.50 2.48 -12.95
CA GLY A 376 31.75 3.19 -12.71
C GLY A 376 31.88 4.39 -13.66
N ILE A 377 32.99 4.48 -14.40
CA ILE A 377 33.20 5.49 -15.46
C ILE A 377 32.88 4.97 -16.87
N SER A 378 32.34 3.76 -17.01
CA SER A 378 31.95 3.22 -18.31
C SER A 378 30.59 3.79 -18.72
N SER A 379 30.51 4.41 -19.90
CA SER A 379 29.28 4.97 -20.44
C SER A 379 29.28 4.90 -21.96
N SER A 380 28.11 4.71 -22.56
CA SER A 380 27.91 4.84 -24.02
C SER A 380 27.50 6.26 -24.43
N PHE A 381 27.25 7.17 -23.47
CA PHE A 381 26.79 8.54 -23.73
C PHE A 381 27.65 9.61 -23.05
N PHE A 382 28.08 9.39 -21.80
CA PHE A 382 28.89 10.34 -21.04
C PHE A 382 30.40 10.07 -21.19
N SER A 383 31.15 11.00 -21.77
CA SER A 383 32.62 10.98 -21.80
C SER A 383 33.18 11.37 -20.43
N ILE A 384 33.36 10.38 -19.56
CA ILE A 384 33.76 10.57 -18.15
C ILE A 384 35.28 10.40 -18.00
N SER A 385 35.93 11.38 -17.37
CA SER A 385 37.31 11.29 -16.87
C SER A 385 37.35 11.73 -15.41
N GLY A 386 37.95 10.91 -14.54
CA GLY A 386 38.11 11.18 -13.11
C GLY A 386 38.26 9.90 -12.28
N ASN A 387 38.44 10.06 -10.96
CA ASN A 387 38.70 8.97 -10.03
C ASN A 387 37.41 8.53 -9.32
N LEU A 388 37.19 7.21 -9.16
CA LEU A 388 36.08 6.66 -8.37
C LEU A 388 36.47 6.52 -6.89
N SER A 389 35.48 6.50 -5.99
CA SER A 389 35.65 6.14 -4.57
C SER A 389 34.44 5.36 -4.06
N THR A 390 34.71 4.33 -3.24
CA THR A 390 33.72 3.63 -2.40
C THR A 390 33.78 4.06 -0.93
N GLN A 391 34.71 4.95 -0.58
CA GLN A 391 34.95 5.40 0.80
C GLN A 391 34.17 6.69 1.15
N ASN A 392 33.54 7.33 0.16
CA ASN A 392 32.94 8.66 0.31
C ASN A 392 31.43 8.60 0.63
N GLY A 393 31.01 7.56 1.35
CA GLY A 393 29.63 7.36 1.81
C GLY A 393 28.77 6.48 0.89
N THR A 394 27.47 6.44 1.20
CA THR A 394 26.44 5.73 0.43
C THR A 394 25.23 6.64 0.31
N VAL A 395 24.67 6.76 -0.89
CA VAL A 395 23.51 7.62 -1.19
C VAL A 395 22.32 6.76 -1.58
N TYR A 396 21.15 7.06 -1.03
CA TYR A 396 19.89 6.41 -1.41
C TYR A 396 19.10 7.35 -2.32
N TYR A 397 18.79 6.90 -3.55
CA TYR A 397 18.11 7.73 -4.55
C TYR A 397 17.25 6.87 -5.49
N ASN A 398 15.97 7.21 -5.67
CA ASN A 398 15.00 6.45 -6.48
C ASN A 398 15.02 4.92 -6.20
N GLY A 399 15.10 4.52 -4.93
CA GLY A 399 15.18 3.11 -4.53
C GLY A 399 16.53 2.42 -4.79
N LEU A 400 17.52 3.13 -5.35
CA LEU A 400 18.88 2.63 -5.53
C LEU A 400 19.74 2.91 -4.30
N THR A 401 20.53 1.91 -3.89
CA THR A 401 21.61 2.07 -2.90
C THR A 401 22.93 2.30 -3.65
N LEU A 402 23.40 3.54 -3.66
CA LEU A 402 24.57 3.99 -4.43
C LEU A 402 25.81 3.99 -3.52
N THR A 403 26.71 3.02 -3.67
CA THR A 403 27.88 2.80 -2.80
C THR A 403 29.23 3.22 -3.41
N ARG A 404 29.23 3.73 -4.65
CA ARG A 404 30.44 4.26 -5.32
C ARG A 404 30.13 5.55 -6.06
N CYS A 405 31.04 6.52 -5.97
CA CYS A 405 30.91 7.83 -6.59
C CYS A 405 32.11 8.15 -7.51
N LEU A 406 31.94 9.14 -8.39
CA LEU A 406 33.01 9.88 -9.04
C LEU A 406 33.42 11.08 -8.18
N LYS A 407 34.71 11.20 -7.87
CA LYS A 407 35.28 12.35 -7.17
C LYS A 407 35.39 13.54 -8.13
N MET A 408 34.79 14.67 -7.79
CA MET A 408 34.93 15.92 -8.56
C MET A 408 36.24 16.63 -8.19
N GLU A 409 37.32 16.17 -8.80
CA GLU A 409 38.69 16.71 -8.66
C GLU A 409 39.01 17.68 -9.81
N SER A 410 40.12 18.42 -9.72
CA SER A 410 40.43 19.47 -10.69
C SER A 410 40.69 18.95 -12.12
N SER A 411 41.04 17.67 -12.24
CA SER A 411 41.16 16.90 -13.49
C SER A 411 39.86 16.22 -13.92
N THR A 412 38.84 16.14 -13.05
CA THR A 412 37.58 15.45 -13.35
C THR A 412 36.74 16.27 -14.32
N SER A 413 36.29 15.63 -15.39
CA SER A 413 35.35 16.22 -16.33
C SER A 413 34.44 15.18 -16.97
N ILE A 414 33.18 15.56 -17.20
CA ILE A 414 32.21 14.75 -17.93
C ILE A 414 31.73 15.57 -19.12
N GLY A 415 31.93 15.09 -20.34
CA GLY A 415 31.37 15.68 -21.56
C GLY A 415 30.23 14.85 -22.11
N PHE A 416 29.19 15.47 -22.64
CA PHE A 416 28.10 14.78 -23.35
C PHE A 416 27.47 15.69 -24.41
N ASN A 417 26.78 15.11 -25.38
CA ASN A 417 26.06 15.86 -26.41
C ASN A 417 24.56 15.53 -26.34
N ALA A 418 23.77 16.43 -25.78
CA ALA A 418 22.33 16.29 -25.65
C ALA A 418 21.66 16.33 -27.04
N PRO A 419 20.92 15.28 -27.46
CA PRO A 419 20.31 15.22 -28.79
C PRO A 419 19.13 16.20 -28.96
N SER A 420 18.44 16.53 -27.88
CA SER A 420 17.39 17.55 -27.81
C SER A 420 17.39 18.20 -26.42
N SER A 421 16.59 19.26 -26.24
CA SER A 421 16.44 19.88 -24.94
C SER A 421 15.83 18.90 -23.93
N GLY A 422 16.26 18.98 -22.68
CA GLY A 422 15.96 17.98 -21.66
C GLY A 422 16.30 18.43 -20.25
N LYS A 423 16.18 17.52 -19.29
CA LYS A 423 16.44 17.76 -17.87
C LYS A 423 17.52 16.81 -17.37
N LEU A 424 18.63 17.39 -16.92
CA LEU A 424 19.76 16.72 -16.30
C LEU A 424 19.58 16.70 -14.79
N THR A 425 19.65 15.52 -14.19
CA THR A 425 19.70 15.31 -12.75
C THR A 425 21.06 14.77 -12.35
N LEU A 426 21.67 15.34 -11.32
CA LEU A 426 22.93 14.92 -10.73
C LEU A 426 22.72 14.67 -9.24
N VAL A 427 23.26 13.57 -8.70
CA VAL A 427 23.06 13.16 -7.30
C VAL A 427 24.42 12.97 -6.64
N PHE A 428 24.64 13.68 -5.54
CA PHE A 428 25.89 13.78 -4.80
C PHE A 428 25.75 13.26 -3.37
N GLY A 429 26.89 12.95 -2.73
CA GLY A 429 26.95 12.61 -1.31
C GLY A 429 26.81 13.82 -0.38
N GLU A 430 27.21 15.02 -0.84
CA GLU A 430 27.13 16.24 -0.06
C GLU A 430 25.85 17.03 -0.35
N SER A 431 25.12 17.43 0.71
CA SER A 431 23.83 18.14 0.59
C SER A 431 23.89 19.40 -0.28
N ASN A 432 24.99 20.15 -0.17
CA ASN A 432 25.26 21.39 -0.89
C ASN A 432 26.42 21.24 -1.91
N ALA A 433 26.60 20.04 -2.47
CA ALA A 433 27.59 19.77 -3.51
C ALA A 433 27.54 20.79 -4.65
N THR A 434 28.68 21.18 -5.21
CA THR A 434 28.73 22.12 -6.33
C THR A 434 29.44 21.53 -7.54
N ILE A 435 29.01 21.95 -8.73
CA ILE A 435 29.59 21.56 -10.01
C ILE A 435 29.46 22.72 -11.00
N LYS A 436 30.30 22.76 -12.04
CA LYS A 436 30.15 23.69 -13.15
C LYS A 436 29.55 22.98 -14.36
N LEU A 437 28.38 23.43 -14.80
CA LEU A 437 27.81 23.10 -16.11
C LEU A 437 28.21 24.23 -17.08
N ASP A 438 29.02 23.91 -18.08
CA ASP A 438 29.51 24.85 -19.10
C ASP A 438 30.19 26.12 -18.51
N GLY A 439 30.86 25.93 -17.36
CA GLY A 439 31.51 26.99 -16.59
C GLY A 439 30.61 27.66 -15.53
N SER A 440 29.28 27.56 -15.65
CA SER A 440 28.31 28.10 -14.70
C SER A 440 28.22 27.22 -13.44
N LYS A 441 28.49 27.79 -12.26
CA LYS A 441 28.42 27.07 -10.98
C LYS A 441 26.96 26.80 -10.59
N LEU A 442 26.64 25.52 -10.44
CA LEU A 442 25.39 25.02 -9.87
C LEU A 442 25.67 24.48 -8.45
N THR A 443 24.68 24.57 -7.58
CA THR A 443 24.73 24.08 -6.19
C THR A 443 23.55 23.14 -5.97
N ALA A 444 23.81 21.99 -5.35
CA ALA A 444 22.82 21.00 -5.01
C ALA A 444 21.90 21.49 -3.89
N SER A 445 20.66 20.98 -3.89
CA SER A 445 19.77 20.99 -2.74
C SER A 445 19.54 19.55 -2.32
N ASN A 446 19.84 19.23 -1.06
CA ASN A 446 19.80 17.86 -0.53
C ASN A 446 20.57 16.84 -1.39
N GLY A 447 21.71 17.25 -1.94
CA GLY A 447 22.57 16.41 -2.77
C GLY A 447 22.12 16.29 -4.22
N ILE A 448 21.00 16.90 -4.60
CA ILE A 448 20.46 16.81 -5.96
C ILE A 448 20.62 18.17 -6.67
N ILE A 449 21.19 18.14 -7.88
CA ILE A 449 21.09 19.23 -8.86
C ILE A 449 20.13 18.78 -9.95
N THR A 450 19.17 19.62 -10.31
CA THR A 450 18.35 19.47 -11.51
C THR A 450 18.54 20.71 -12.37
N ALA A 451 18.92 20.53 -13.64
CA ALA A 451 19.16 21.62 -14.58
C ALA A 451 18.52 21.32 -15.93
N ASP A 452 17.88 22.32 -16.53
CA ASP A 452 17.42 22.22 -17.91
C ASP A 452 18.62 22.39 -18.87
N ILE A 453 18.69 21.51 -19.86
CA ILE A 453 19.78 21.38 -20.82
C ILE A 453 19.22 21.64 -22.22
N SER A 454 19.93 22.42 -23.03
CA SER A 454 19.62 22.62 -24.46
C SER A 454 20.10 21.44 -25.31
N ALA A 455 19.62 21.31 -26.54
CA ALA A 455 20.30 20.46 -27.53
C ALA A 455 21.74 20.98 -27.78
N GLY A 456 22.74 20.10 -27.78
CA GLY A 456 24.14 20.48 -28.05
C GLY A 456 25.18 19.85 -27.10
N SER A 457 26.41 20.33 -27.19
CA SER A 457 27.55 19.83 -26.42
C SER A 457 27.65 20.54 -25.06
N HIS A 458 27.70 19.73 -23.99
CA HIS A 458 27.71 20.18 -22.60
C HIS A 458 28.86 19.54 -21.82
N LYS A 459 29.41 20.27 -20.85
CA LYS A 459 30.53 19.81 -20.02
C LYS A 459 30.32 20.12 -18.54
N LEU A 460 30.36 19.06 -17.73
CA LEU A 460 30.46 19.14 -16.28
C LEU A 460 31.93 19.15 -15.86
N THR A 461 32.30 20.10 -15.01
CA THR A 461 33.65 20.23 -14.40
C THR A 461 33.54 20.62 -12.93
N LYS A 462 34.62 20.44 -12.17
CA LYS A 462 34.66 20.81 -10.75
C LYS A 462 34.30 22.29 -10.51
N ALA A 463 33.41 22.54 -9.55
CA ALA A 463 33.31 23.81 -8.84
C ALA A 463 34.14 23.72 -7.55
N ASP A 464 33.57 23.11 -6.51
CA ASP A 464 34.28 22.72 -5.28
C ASP A 464 34.50 21.20 -5.25
N VAL A 465 35.09 20.63 -4.19
CA VAL A 465 35.19 19.16 -4.05
C VAL A 465 33.80 18.59 -3.73
N SER A 466 33.36 17.61 -4.50
CA SER A 466 32.09 16.90 -4.32
C SER A 466 32.19 15.47 -4.85
N ASN A 467 31.21 14.62 -4.50
CA ASN A 467 31.19 13.19 -4.83
C ASN A 467 29.89 12.84 -5.55
N LEU A 468 29.95 12.63 -6.87
CA LEU A 468 28.80 12.35 -7.73
C LEU A 468 28.50 10.84 -7.77
N PHE A 469 27.36 10.41 -7.25
CA PHE A 469 26.94 9.01 -7.15
C PHE A 469 26.07 8.54 -8.33
N TYR A 470 25.30 9.45 -8.92
CA TYR A 470 24.43 9.15 -10.06
C TYR A 470 24.20 10.39 -10.92
N MET A 471 24.01 10.20 -12.22
CA MET A 471 23.50 11.25 -13.12
C MET A 471 22.56 10.68 -14.18
N SER A 472 21.58 11.48 -14.61
CA SER A 472 20.68 11.12 -15.71
C SER A 472 20.27 12.33 -16.53
N LEU A 473 20.31 12.23 -17.87
CA LEU A 473 19.71 13.20 -18.79
C LEU A 473 18.44 12.59 -19.40
N SER A 474 17.29 13.20 -19.10
CA SER A 474 16.01 12.91 -19.76
C SER A 474 15.79 13.90 -20.90
N THR A 475 15.49 13.45 -22.12
CA THR A 475 15.34 14.33 -23.29
C THR A 475 13.92 14.37 -23.83
N SER A 476 13.43 15.55 -24.20
CA SER A 476 12.13 15.73 -24.83
C SER A 476 12.29 15.66 -26.35
N GLY A 477 11.60 14.73 -27.01
CA GLY A 477 11.73 14.55 -28.46
C GLY A 477 11.24 15.77 -29.26
N SER A 478 12.12 16.37 -30.05
CA SER A 478 11.76 17.49 -30.96
C SER A 478 11.52 16.99 -32.38
N SER A 479 10.30 17.18 -32.90
CA SER A 479 10.03 17.23 -34.34
C SER A 479 9.83 18.69 -34.77
N SER A 480 10.56 19.13 -35.79
CA SER A 480 10.52 20.50 -36.30
C SER A 480 9.61 20.66 -37.52
N SER A 481 8.98 21.84 -37.67
CA SER A 481 8.66 22.42 -38.98
C SER A 481 8.53 23.94 -38.90
N GLN A 482 8.94 24.64 -39.96
CA GLN A 482 8.98 26.11 -40.04
C GLN A 482 7.64 26.69 -40.54
N GLY A 483 7.32 27.90 -40.08
CA GLY A 483 6.03 28.56 -40.33
C GLY A 483 5.83 29.27 -41.67
N SER A 484 4.77 30.09 -41.72
CA SER A 484 4.66 31.34 -42.51
C SER A 484 3.39 32.11 -42.14
N ASN A 485 3.34 33.39 -42.53
CA ASN A 485 2.27 34.38 -42.28
C ASN A 485 0.95 34.00 -43.03
N ASP A 486 -0.22 34.66 -42.91
CA ASP A 486 -0.45 36.11 -42.79
C ASP A 486 -1.91 36.51 -42.39
N SER A 487 -2.03 37.64 -41.70
CA SER A 487 -3.01 38.75 -41.84
C SER A 487 -4.54 38.56 -42.10
N ASN A 488 -5.33 38.97 -41.08
CA ASN A 488 -6.25 40.15 -41.07
C ASN A 488 -7.73 40.08 -41.59
N SER A 489 -8.56 41.02 -41.07
CA SER A 489 -9.98 41.38 -41.38
C SER A 489 -11.07 40.43 -40.84
N GLN A 490 -12.13 40.78 -40.08
CA GLN A 490 -12.93 42.00 -39.74
C GLN A 490 -14.33 42.02 -40.39
N GLY A 491 -15.38 42.06 -39.53
CA GLY A 491 -16.82 42.34 -39.84
C GLY A 491 -17.67 41.14 -40.31
N SER A 492 -19.02 41.14 -40.21
CA SER A 492 -19.98 41.94 -39.40
C SER A 492 -21.43 41.50 -39.70
N ASN A 493 -22.29 41.45 -38.66
CA ASN A 493 -23.77 41.59 -38.64
C ASN A 493 -24.74 40.67 -39.42
N ASP A 494 -25.84 40.35 -38.70
CA ASP A 494 -27.25 40.22 -39.14
C ASP A 494 -27.71 39.09 -40.10
N SER A 495 -28.97 38.62 -40.08
CA SER A 495 -30.01 38.47 -39.02
C SER A 495 -31.22 37.70 -39.58
N GLN A 496 -31.88 36.87 -38.75
CA GLN A 496 -33.25 36.29 -38.88
C GLN A 496 -33.64 35.41 -40.12
N GLY A 497 -34.39 34.32 -39.90
CA GLY A 497 -35.03 33.53 -40.97
C GLY A 497 -35.60 32.16 -40.57
N SER A 498 -36.71 32.16 -39.83
CA SER A 498 -37.41 31.03 -39.19
C SER A 498 -37.80 29.76 -40.03
N ASN A 499 -37.87 28.64 -39.29
CA ASN A 499 -38.80 27.48 -39.40
C ASN A 499 -38.52 26.30 -40.36
N ASP A 500 -37.80 25.33 -39.79
CA ASP A 500 -38.32 24.00 -39.39
C ASP A 500 -38.56 22.89 -40.42
N SER A 501 -37.75 21.85 -40.29
CA SER A 501 -38.08 20.45 -40.58
C SER A 501 -37.11 19.56 -39.79
N GLN A 502 -37.35 19.35 -38.49
CA GLN A 502 -36.48 18.52 -37.65
C GLN A 502 -36.43 17.04 -38.10
N GLY A 503 -35.21 16.57 -38.39
CA GLY A 503 -34.87 15.15 -38.53
C GLY A 503 -33.47 14.91 -37.95
N ASN A 504 -33.35 14.92 -36.62
CA ASN A 504 -32.07 14.97 -35.93
C ASN A 504 -31.99 13.89 -34.84
N ASN A 505 -31.31 12.78 -35.11
CA ASN A 505 -30.88 11.81 -34.09
C ASN A 505 -29.36 11.92 -33.91
N ASN A 506 -28.93 13.07 -33.40
CA ASN A 506 -27.59 13.26 -32.88
C ASN A 506 -27.70 13.22 -31.35
N SER A 507 -27.41 12.05 -30.75
CA SER A 507 -27.60 11.79 -29.32
C SER A 507 -26.58 12.55 -28.48
N ASN A 508 -26.93 13.80 -28.16
CA ASN A 508 -26.17 14.65 -27.26
C ASN A 508 -26.25 14.12 -25.82
N VAL A 509 -25.19 13.45 -25.35
CA VAL A 509 -24.99 13.19 -23.90
C VAL A 509 -24.88 14.54 -23.17
N ASP A 510 -25.54 14.69 -22.03
CA ASP A 510 -25.28 15.78 -21.07
C ASP A 510 -24.46 15.20 -19.91
N ILE A 511 -23.44 15.92 -19.44
CA ILE A 511 -22.68 15.50 -18.25
C ILE A 511 -23.52 15.66 -16.97
N ASN A 512 -24.58 16.47 -17.00
CA ASN A 512 -25.58 16.52 -15.94
C ASN A 512 -26.31 15.17 -15.82
N GLY A 513 -25.99 14.43 -14.77
CA GLY A 513 -26.61 13.12 -14.47
C GLY A 513 -25.65 11.95 -14.51
N VAL A 514 -24.41 12.13 -15.00
CA VAL A 514 -23.36 11.12 -14.86
C VAL A 514 -22.95 10.99 -13.39
N LYS A 515 -22.86 9.76 -12.89
CA LYS A 515 -22.49 9.48 -11.49
C LYS A 515 -21.61 8.24 -11.39
N ALA A 516 -20.55 8.31 -10.59
CA ALA A 516 -19.89 7.11 -10.12
C ALA A 516 -20.89 6.32 -9.27
N VAL A 517 -21.12 5.05 -9.64
CA VAL A 517 -22.03 4.12 -8.93
C VAL A 517 -21.28 3.02 -8.20
N SER A 518 -20.01 2.82 -8.54
CA SER A 518 -19.08 1.90 -7.90
C SER A 518 -17.67 2.41 -8.14
N ALA A 519 -16.80 2.39 -7.12
CA ALA A 519 -15.41 2.84 -7.26
C ALA A 519 -14.55 2.38 -6.07
N GLY A 520 -13.32 1.95 -6.35
CA GLY A 520 -12.39 1.56 -5.31
C GLY A 520 -11.03 1.11 -5.85
N GLY A 521 -10.11 0.83 -4.92
CA GLY A 521 -8.91 0.05 -5.19
C GLY A 521 -9.03 -1.34 -4.58
N TRP A 522 -8.38 -2.31 -5.22
CA TRP A 522 -8.29 -3.70 -4.76
C TRP A 522 -6.97 -4.28 -5.23
N ASN A 523 -6.07 -4.48 -4.26
CA ASN A 523 -4.76 -5.13 -4.37
C ASN A 523 -4.02 -4.89 -5.71
N GLU A 524 -3.38 -3.73 -5.84
CA GLU A 524 -2.60 -3.29 -7.03
C GLU A 524 -3.41 -3.09 -8.33
N ALA A 525 -4.74 -3.03 -8.20
CA ALA A 525 -5.65 -2.54 -9.22
C ALA A 525 -6.60 -1.48 -8.65
N LEU A 526 -7.15 -0.65 -9.52
CA LEU A 526 -8.25 0.25 -9.20
C LEU A 526 -9.34 0.17 -10.26
N TYR A 527 -10.56 0.59 -9.91
CA TYR A 527 -11.68 0.58 -10.83
C TYR A 527 -12.68 1.71 -10.52
N VAL A 528 -13.43 2.13 -11.54
CA VAL A 528 -14.56 3.06 -11.42
C VAL A 528 -15.66 2.67 -12.40
N VAL A 529 -16.93 2.78 -11.99
CA VAL A 529 -18.11 2.57 -12.84
C VAL A 529 -18.95 3.84 -12.87
N PHE A 530 -19.13 4.43 -14.04
CA PHE A 530 -19.94 5.63 -14.26
C PHE A 530 -21.27 5.30 -14.94
N SER A 531 -22.37 5.52 -14.22
CA SER A 531 -23.73 5.50 -14.79
C SER A 531 -23.96 6.73 -15.67
N GLY A 532 -24.76 6.58 -16.74
CA GLY A 532 -25.09 7.65 -17.66
C GLY A 532 -24.10 7.87 -18.80
N LEU A 533 -23.02 7.09 -18.85
CA LEU A 533 -22.05 7.04 -19.96
C LEU A 533 -21.97 5.63 -20.55
N LYS A 534 -21.49 5.56 -21.79
CA LYS A 534 -21.04 4.34 -22.45
C LYS A 534 -19.54 4.36 -22.74
N ASP A 535 -18.97 3.20 -23.01
CA ASP A 535 -17.60 3.06 -23.54
C ASP A 535 -17.36 3.94 -24.78
N SER A 536 -18.33 4.01 -25.70
CA SER A 536 -18.29 4.85 -26.90
C SER A 536 -18.24 6.36 -26.64
N ASP A 537 -18.59 6.81 -25.44
CA ASP A 537 -18.52 8.24 -25.06
C ASP A 537 -17.11 8.62 -24.55
N ILE A 538 -16.28 7.63 -24.21
CA ILE A 538 -14.97 7.82 -23.59
C ILE A 538 -13.90 8.01 -24.66
N THR A 539 -13.26 9.19 -24.64
CA THR A 539 -12.16 9.54 -25.55
C THR A 539 -10.78 9.41 -24.90
N GLY A 540 -10.71 9.21 -23.59
CA GLY A 540 -9.48 8.91 -22.87
C GLY A 540 -9.70 8.68 -21.38
N VAL A 541 -8.75 7.99 -20.75
CA VAL A 541 -8.72 7.76 -19.30
C VAL A 541 -7.32 8.07 -18.80
N SER A 542 -7.21 8.84 -17.73
CA SER A 542 -5.97 9.07 -16.99
C SER A 542 -6.14 8.78 -15.50
N TYR A 543 -5.03 8.56 -14.81
CA TYR A 543 -4.99 8.39 -13.37
C TYR A 543 -3.78 9.11 -12.78
N SER A 544 -3.91 9.56 -11.54
CA SER A 544 -2.86 10.26 -10.79
C SER A 544 -2.94 9.93 -9.30
N GLY A 545 -1.85 10.11 -8.56
CA GLY A 545 -1.73 9.64 -7.18
C GLY A 545 -0.34 9.08 -6.90
N ALA A 546 -0.27 7.96 -6.17
CA ALA A 546 0.98 7.25 -5.89
C ALA A 546 1.75 6.81 -7.16
N ALA A 547 1.03 6.62 -8.26
CA ALA A 547 1.56 6.63 -9.63
C ALA A 547 0.63 7.47 -10.53
N SER A 548 1.11 7.83 -11.73
CA SER A 548 0.30 8.55 -12.73
C SER A 548 0.49 7.96 -14.12
N GLY A 549 -0.56 7.96 -14.93
CA GLY A 549 -0.55 7.39 -16.27
C GLY A 549 -1.87 7.58 -17.02
N SER A 550 -2.00 6.93 -18.16
CA SER A 550 -3.20 6.99 -19.00
C SER A 550 -3.40 5.71 -19.80
N LEU A 551 -4.64 5.26 -19.95
CA LEU A 551 -4.97 4.13 -20.80
C LEU A 551 -4.86 4.55 -22.28
N THR A 552 -4.17 3.75 -23.08
CA THR A 552 -3.95 4.02 -24.52
C THR A 552 -4.00 2.73 -25.33
N GLY A 553 -4.36 2.81 -26.61
CA GLY A 553 -4.39 1.64 -27.50
C GLY A 553 -5.31 0.53 -26.97
N ASP A 554 -4.76 -0.68 -26.86
CA ASP A 554 -5.50 -1.85 -26.35
C ASP A 554 -5.98 -1.66 -24.90
N ASP A 555 -5.21 -0.97 -24.04
CA ASP A 555 -5.62 -0.71 -22.64
C ASP A 555 -6.92 0.10 -22.61
N LEU A 556 -7.01 1.16 -23.41
CA LEU A 556 -8.25 1.96 -23.52
C LEU A 556 -9.38 1.16 -24.17
N THR A 557 -9.06 0.26 -25.10
CA THR A 557 -10.04 -0.55 -25.86
C THR A 557 -10.68 -1.66 -25.02
N TYR A 558 -9.93 -2.26 -24.09
CA TYR A 558 -10.36 -3.45 -23.36
C TYR A 558 -10.66 -3.21 -21.88
N LEU A 559 -10.06 -2.18 -21.25
CA LEU A 559 -10.29 -1.86 -19.85
C LEU A 559 -11.40 -0.82 -19.63
N VAL A 560 -11.90 -0.19 -20.70
CA VAL A 560 -13.11 0.63 -20.70
C VAL A 560 -14.23 -0.16 -21.37
N ARG A 561 -15.31 -0.47 -20.65
CA ARG A 561 -16.33 -1.43 -21.10
C ARG A 561 -17.73 -1.15 -20.55
N ASP A 562 -18.75 -1.26 -21.41
CA ASP A 562 -20.16 -1.18 -21.00
C ASP A 562 -20.54 -2.32 -20.02
N THR A 563 -21.21 -1.96 -18.91
CA THR A 563 -21.83 -2.90 -17.97
C THR A 563 -23.29 -2.52 -17.74
N SER A 564 -24.06 -3.37 -17.04
CA SER A 564 -25.44 -3.06 -16.67
C SER A 564 -25.60 -1.86 -15.73
N ALA A 565 -24.52 -1.44 -15.06
CA ALA A 565 -24.50 -0.27 -14.17
C ALA A 565 -24.02 1.02 -14.86
N GLY A 566 -23.44 0.92 -16.06
CA GLY A 566 -22.77 2.01 -16.78
C GLY A 566 -21.41 1.60 -17.33
N VAL A 567 -20.62 2.54 -17.83
CA VAL A 567 -19.25 2.26 -18.28
C VAL A 567 -18.33 1.97 -17.10
N ARG A 568 -17.65 0.83 -17.14
CA ARG A 568 -16.60 0.43 -16.20
C ARG A 568 -15.24 0.79 -16.77
N VAL A 569 -14.35 1.26 -15.91
CA VAL A 569 -12.93 1.51 -16.16
C VAL A 569 -12.14 0.69 -15.14
N ASP A 570 -11.27 -0.19 -15.62
CA ASP A 570 -10.33 -0.95 -14.79
C ASP A 570 -8.88 -0.45 -15.03
N ILE A 571 -8.05 -0.30 -14.00
CA ILE A 571 -6.63 0.05 -14.13
C ILE A 571 -5.79 -0.89 -13.25
N PRO A 572 -5.42 -2.07 -13.76
CA PRO A 572 -4.55 -3.03 -13.09
C PRO A 572 -3.06 -2.65 -13.22
N GLY A 573 -2.27 -3.04 -12.22
CA GLY A 573 -0.81 -2.93 -12.27
C GLY A 573 -0.25 -1.62 -11.71
N VAL A 574 -0.91 -1.08 -10.69
CA VAL A 574 -0.53 0.17 -10.01
C VAL A 574 0.02 -0.10 -8.61
N PRO A 575 1.02 0.67 -8.13
CA PRO A 575 1.48 0.59 -6.74
C PRO A 575 0.37 0.86 -5.72
N ALA A 576 0.57 0.42 -4.48
CA ALA A 576 -0.28 0.79 -3.36
C ALA A 576 -0.26 2.32 -3.12
N GLY A 577 -1.39 2.85 -2.62
CA GLY A 577 -1.58 4.26 -2.29
C GLY A 577 -2.90 4.83 -2.80
N THR A 578 -3.06 6.16 -2.69
CA THR A 578 -4.29 6.86 -3.04
C THR A 578 -4.24 7.42 -4.46
N TYR A 579 -5.34 7.29 -5.19
CA TYR A 579 -5.47 7.68 -6.59
C TYR A 579 -6.69 8.56 -6.88
N SER A 580 -6.63 9.27 -7.99
CA SER A 580 -7.77 9.82 -8.73
C SER A 580 -7.77 9.28 -10.16
N VAL A 581 -8.95 8.98 -10.69
CA VAL A 581 -9.16 8.59 -12.09
C VAL A 581 -9.97 9.67 -12.77
N THR A 582 -9.47 10.15 -13.91
CA THR A 582 -10.16 11.12 -14.77
C THR A 582 -10.58 10.45 -16.07
N VAL A 583 -11.87 10.53 -16.37
CA VAL A 583 -12.47 10.04 -17.61
C VAL A 583 -12.78 11.24 -18.50
N THR A 584 -12.24 11.23 -19.72
CA THR A 584 -12.43 12.27 -20.72
C THR A 584 -13.48 11.82 -21.73
N THR A 585 -14.43 12.70 -22.04
CA THR A 585 -15.44 12.50 -23.09
C THR A 585 -15.33 13.62 -24.13
N SER A 586 -16.13 13.53 -25.21
CA SER A 586 -16.25 14.61 -26.20
C SER A 586 -16.82 15.93 -25.65
N LYS A 587 -17.28 15.97 -24.39
CA LYS A 587 -18.04 17.09 -23.80
C LYS A 587 -17.51 17.60 -22.46
N GLY A 588 -16.50 16.95 -21.90
CA GLY A 588 -15.93 17.31 -20.60
C GLY A 588 -15.23 16.13 -19.93
N THR A 589 -14.65 16.42 -18.77
CA THR A 589 -13.91 15.48 -17.93
C THR A 589 -14.62 15.25 -16.61
N ILE A 590 -14.61 14.02 -16.13
CA ILE A 590 -15.17 13.62 -14.84
C ILE A 590 -14.08 12.95 -14.03
N THR A 591 -13.93 13.31 -12.75
CA THR A 591 -12.87 12.78 -11.90
C THR A 591 -13.48 12.10 -10.67
N GLN A 592 -13.00 10.89 -10.37
CA GLN A 592 -13.27 10.18 -9.13
C GLN A 592 -11.98 10.15 -8.31
N SER A 593 -12.01 10.68 -7.09
CA SER A 593 -10.82 10.86 -6.24
C SER A 593 -10.91 10.10 -4.92
N GLY A 594 -9.77 9.86 -4.28
CA GLY A 594 -9.71 9.18 -2.99
C GLY A 594 -9.79 7.65 -3.08
N LEU A 595 -9.43 7.08 -4.23
CA LEU A 595 -9.40 5.63 -4.43
C LEU A 595 -8.17 5.06 -3.75
N SER A 596 -8.34 4.37 -2.63
CA SER A 596 -7.24 3.71 -1.91
C SER A 596 -6.96 2.32 -2.50
N VAL A 597 -5.72 2.06 -2.89
CA VAL A 597 -5.23 0.77 -3.41
C VAL A 597 -4.26 0.16 -2.40
N ASN A 598 -4.51 -1.09 -1.99
CA ASN A 598 -3.61 -1.85 -1.14
C ASN A 598 -2.52 -2.55 -1.97
N GLU A 599 -1.41 -2.94 -1.32
CA GLU A 599 -0.46 -3.91 -1.89
C GLU A 599 -1.03 -5.34 -1.83
N GLN A 600 -0.53 -6.24 -2.68
CA GLN A 600 -0.80 -7.66 -2.54
C GLN A 600 0.01 -8.25 -1.37
N ASP A 601 -0.60 -9.14 -0.57
CA ASP A 601 0.11 -9.89 0.48
C ASP A 601 1.05 -10.92 -0.14
N ARG A 602 2.35 -10.56 -0.19
CA ARG A 602 3.45 -11.37 -0.70
C ARG A 602 4.03 -12.35 0.33
N SER A 603 3.27 -12.67 1.38
CA SER A 603 3.66 -13.73 2.31
C SER A 603 3.84 -15.08 1.59
N GLY A 604 4.65 -15.96 2.17
CA GLY A 604 4.79 -17.33 1.67
C GLY A 604 6.03 -17.62 0.83
N TYR A 605 6.17 -18.90 0.48
CA TYR A 605 7.37 -19.42 -0.13
C TYR A 605 7.62 -18.95 -1.58
N ALA A 606 6.61 -18.50 -2.32
CA ALA A 606 6.81 -17.93 -3.66
C ALA A 606 7.75 -16.70 -3.62
N HIS A 607 7.63 -15.84 -2.60
CA HIS A 607 8.42 -14.61 -2.45
C HIS A 607 9.59 -14.75 -1.46
N TYR A 608 9.67 -15.85 -0.68
CA TYR A 608 10.75 -16.06 0.29
C TYR A 608 12.14 -16.00 -0.37
N ASN A 609 12.96 -15.02 0.07
CA ASN A 609 14.25 -14.67 -0.50
C ASN A 609 14.21 -14.42 -2.03
N TYR A 610 13.15 -13.77 -2.52
CA TYR A 610 12.94 -13.51 -3.94
C TYR A 610 12.23 -12.16 -4.15
N SER A 611 12.99 -11.15 -4.59
CA SER A 611 12.54 -9.76 -4.77
C SER A 611 12.46 -9.32 -6.24
N SER A 612 12.33 -10.28 -7.17
CA SER A 612 12.23 -10.02 -8.60
C SER A 612 10.78 -9.90 -9.10
N GLY A 613 9.79 -10.01 -8.22
CA GLY A 613 8.38 -10.23 -8.57
C GLY A 613 8.11 -11.62 -9.13
N VAL A 614 7.00 -12.23 -8.72
CA VAL A 614 6.50 -13.50 -9.28
C VAL A 614 5.59 -13.19 -10.48
N GLY A 615 5.66 -14.02 -11.53
CA GLY A 615 4.91 -13.77 -12.77
C GLY A 615 5.53 -12.64 -13.60
N ALA A 616 4.70 -11.87 -14.30
CA ALA A 616 5.10 -10.74 -15.13
C ALA A 616 5.09 -9.38 -14.40
N TYR A 617 4.72 -9.36 -13.11
CA TYR A 617 4.72 -8.17 -12.27
C TYR A 617 5.97 -8.07 -11.39
N THR A 618 6.28 -6.86 -10.92
CA THR A 618 7.29 -6.57 -9.90
C THR A 618 6.69 -6.66 -8.49
N ASP A 619 7.52 -6.65 -7.45
CA ASP A 619 7.03 -6.64 -6.06
C ASP A 619 6.43 -5.29 -5.60
N ASN A 620 6.33 -4.29 -6.49
CA ASN A 620 5.59 -3.03 -6.27
C ASN A 620 4.34 -2.93 -7.17
N GLY A 621 3.80 -4.07 -7.60
CA GLY A 621 2.56 -4.17 -8.39
C GLY A 621 2.62 -3.67 -9.83
N THR A 622 3.73 -3.08 -10.29
CA THR A 622 3.87 -2.64 -11.69
C THR A 622 4.36 -3.76 -12.60
N LEU A 623 4.03 -3.69 -13.89
CA LEU A 623 4.56 -4.61 -14.89
C LEU A 623 6.09 -4.59 -14.94
N LYS A 624 6.70 -5.77 -15.11
CA LYS A 624 8.12 -5.88 -15.48
C LYS A 624 8.38 -5.18 -16.81
N SER A 625 9.62 -4.74 -17.01
CA SER A 625 10.04 -4.15 -18.29
C SER A 625 9.70 -5.07 -19.46
N ASN A 626 9.34 -4.48 -20.60
CA ASN A 626 9.08 -5.19 -21.85
C ASN A 626 8.08 -6.37 -21.77
N ALA A 627 7.23 -6.40 -20.74
CA ALA A 627 6.13 -7.35 -20.63
C ALA A 627 5.13 -7.17 -21.79
N LYS A 628 4.62 -8.28 -22.31
CA LYS A 628 3.57 -8.27 -23.33
C LYS A 628 2.23 -8.59 -22.68
N VAL A 629 1.27 -7.70 -22.84
CA VAL A 629 -0.10 -7.87 -22.36
C VAL A 629 -0.97 -8.36 -23.52
N ILE A 630 -1.78 -9.40 -23.28
CA ILE A 630 -2.76 -9.92 -24.24
C ILE A 630 -4.14 -9.88 -23.60
N TYR A 631 -5.06 -9.14 -24.20
CA TYR A 631 -6.45 -9.04 -23.77
C TYR A 631 -7.28 -10.16 -24.40
N VAL A 632 -7.87 -11.02 -23.56
CA VAL A 632 -8.61 -12.21 -23.98
C VAL A 632 -10.07 -12.09 -23.53
N THR A 633 -10.95 -11.90 -24.50
CA THR A 633 -12.41 -12.01 -24.35
C THR A 633 -12.90 -13.31 -24.99
N ASN A 634 -14.14 -13.69 -24.72
CA ASN A 634 -14.75 -14.86 -25.37
C ASN A 634 -14.79 -14.75 -26.91
N ASP A 635 -14.83 -13.54 -27.46
CA ASP A 635 -15.00 -13.28 -28.90
C ASP A 635 -13.69 -13.15 -29.68
N ASN A 636 -12.60 -12.80 -28.98
CA ASN A 636 -11.26 -12.64 -29.55
C ASN A 636 -10.31 -13.81 -29.23
N LYS A 637 -10.67 -14.72 -28.33
CA LYS A 637 -9.79 -15.80 -27.83
C LYS A 637 -9.08 -16.62 -28.92
N ASP A 638 -9.73 -16.88 -30.06
CA ASP A 638 -9.14 -17.63 -31.18
C ASP A 638 -8.35 -16.75 -32.20
N LYS A 639 -8.30 -15.42 -31.97
CA LYS A 639 -7.77 -14.40 -32.89
C LYS A 639 -6.61 -13.58 -32.31
N VAL A 640 -6.48 -13.49 -30.98
CA VAL A 640 -5.35 -12.79 -30.32
C VAL A 640 -4.00 -13.31 -30.81
N THR A 641 -2.97 -12.48 -30.84
CA THR A 641 -1.64 -12.86 -31.34
C THR A 641 -0.52 -12.47 -30.38
N VAL A 642 0.59 -13.20 -30.45
CA VAL A 642 1.86 -12.77 -29.85
C VAL A 642 3.03 -13.14 -30.74
N THR A 643 4.05 -12.28 -30.73
CA THR A 643 5.25 -12.38 -31.57
C THR A 643 6.50 -12.33 -30.69
N SER A 644 7.43 -13.27 -30.83
CA SER A 644 8.75 -13.23 -30.17
C SER A 644 9.73 -12.29 -30.89
N LYS A 645 10.90 -12.03 -30.30
CA LYS A 645 11.92 -11.12 -30.83
C LYS A 645 12.47 -11.56 -32.19
N ASP A 646 12.45 -12.86 -32.47
CA ASP A 646 12.82 -13.47 -33.75
C ASP A 646 11.75 -13.38 -34.85
N GLY A 647 10.62 -12.71 -34.57
CA GLY A 647 9.51 -12.57 -35.52
C GLY A 647 8.54 -13.76 -35.58
N THR A 648 8.72 -14.80 -34.75
CA THR A 648 7.76 -15.93 -34.71
C THR A 648 6.42 -15.46 -34.13
N THR A 649 5.36 -15.48 -34.93
CA THR A 649 3.98 -15.17 -34.49
C THR A 649 3.10 -16.41 -34.37
N VAL A 650 2.29 -16.47 -33.31
CA VAL A 650 1.24 -17.48 -33.04
C VAL A 650 -0.11 -16.78 -32.78
N THR A 651 -1.21 -17.41 -33.19
CA THR A 651 -2.59 -16.87 -33.13
C THR A 651 -3.53 -17.80 -32.36
N GLY A 652 -4.39 -17.20 -31.54
CA GLY A 652 -5.37 -17.87 -30.67
C GLY A 652 -4.76 -18.30 -29.34
N ILE A 653 -5.37 -17.90 -28.22
CA ILE A 653 -4.81 -18.07 -26.88
C ILE A 653 -4.55 -19.53 -26.51
N GLY A 654 -5.44 -20.45 -26.92
CA GLY A 654 -5.23 -21.88 -26.72
C GLY A 654 -3.99 -22.40 -27.45
N ASN A 655 -3.74 -21.95 -28.69
CA ASN A 655 -2.49 -22.25 -29.40
C ASN A 655 -1.29 -21.56 -28.74
N ILE A 656 -1.41 -20.30 -28.30
CA ILE A 656 -0.30 -19.53 -27.70
C ILE A 656 0.19 -20.22 -26.41
N LEU A 657 -0.72 -20.56 -25.51
CA LEU A 657 -0.38 -21.12 -24.19
C LEU A 657 -0.05 -22.62 -24.25
N ASN A 658 -0.72 -23.41 -25.10
CA ASN A 658 -0.49 -24.86 -25.17
C ASN A 658 0.76 -25.23 -25.99
N SER A 659 1.95 -24.97 -25.44
CA SER A 659 3.24 -25.27 -26.09
C SER A 659 3.59 -26.76 -26.13
N VAL A 660 2.96 -27.62 -25.32
CA VAL A 660 3.09 -29.09 -25.45
C VAL A 660 2.44 -29.59 -26.75
N GLY A 661 1.44 -28.89 -27.27
CA GLY A 661 0.77 -29.21 -28.54
C GLY A 661 1.53 -28.85 -29.81
N GLN A 662 2.71 -28.21 -29.73
CA GLN A 662 3.47 -27.76 -30.90
C GLN A 662 3.90 -28.92 -31.82
N ASP A 663 4.13 -28.62 -33.11
CA ASP A 663 4.74 -29.57 -34.03
C ASP A 663 6.25 -29.71 -33.75
N VAL A 664 6.74 -30.96 -33.65
CA VAL A 664 8.18 -31.27 -33.52
C VAL A 664 8.90 -31.39 -34.87
N GLY A 665 8.27 -30.95 -35.97
CA GLY A 665 8.81 -30.95 -37.32
C GLY A 665 8.31 -32.09 -38.22
N SER A 666 7.17 -32.69 -37.87
CA SER A 666 6.60 -33.87 -38.55
C SER A 666 5.08 -33.78 -38.77
N GLY A 667 4.46 -32.61 -38.56
CA GLY A 667 3.01 -32.44 -38.49
C GLY A 667 2.39 -33.01 -37.21
N LYS A 668 3.20 -33.27 -36.17
CA LYS A 668 2.82 -34.06 -34.99
C LYS A 668 3.43 -33.53 -33.70
N THR A 669 2.76 -33.80 -32.58
CA THR A 669 3.28 -33.55 -31.22
C THR A 669 4.41 -34.52 -30.86
N ALA A 670 5.15 -34.22 -29.80
CA ALA A 670 6.19 -35.13 -29.26
C ALA A 670 5.67 -36.54 -28.92
N ASN A 671 4.37 -36.67 -28.63
CA ASN A 671 3.71 -37.95 -28.32
C ASN A 671 3.01 -38.58 -29.55
N GLY A 672 3.24 -38.06 -30.77
CA GLY A 672 2.70 -38.64 -32.01
C GLY A 672 1.22 -38.34 -32.31
N GLY A 673 0.60 -37.41 -31.56
CA GLY A 673 -0.72 -36.85 -31.86
C GLY A 673 -0.67 -35.73 -32.89
N LYS A 674 -1.83 -35.25 -33.34
CA LYS A 674 -1.98 -34.08 -34.20
C LYS A 674 -1.49 -32.82 -33.48
N SER A 675 -0.63 -32.00 -34.11
CA SER A 675 -0.16 -30.74 -33.53
C SER A 675 -1.19 -29.61 -33.60
N ASN A 676 -1.03 -28.63 -32.72
CA ASN A 676 -1.68 -27.32 -32.79
C ASN A 676 -0.76 -26.32 -33.54
N SER A 677 -1.14 -25.03 -33.62
CA SER A 677 -0.35 -24.02 -34.35
C SER A 677 0.74 -23.33 -33.51
N ASN A 678 1.05 -23.82 -32.31
CA ASN A 678 2.15 -23.30 -31.49
C ASN A 678 3.50 -23.52 -32.19
N LYS A 679 4.37 -22.52 -32.11
CA LYS A 679 5.71 -22.50 -32.73
C LYS A 679 6.84 -22.35 -31.70
N GLY A 680 6.67 -22.98 -30.54
CA GLY A 680 7.57 -22.86 -29.38
C GLY A 680 7.50 -21.49 -28.70
N ILE A 681 6.42 -20.72 -28.88
CA ILE A 681 6.38 -19.28 -28.58
C ILE A 681 6.61 -18.95 -27.10
N ILE A 682 6.07 -19.78 -26.19
CA ILE A 682 6.28 -19.65 -24.74
C ILE A 682 7.77 -19.75 -24.37
N LYS A 683 8.50 -20.71 -24.97
CA LYS A 683 9.94 -20.88 -24.74
C LYS A 683 10.75 -19.74 -25.35
N LYS A 684 10.36 -19.26 -26.55
CA LYS A 684 10.99 -18.11 -27.21
C LYS A 684 10.87 -16.83 -26.37
N LEU A 685 9.66 -16.48 -25.91
CA LEU A 685 9.43 -15.31 -25.05
C LEU A 685 10.25 -15.38 -23.75
N ALA A 686 10.30 -16.57 -23.12
CA ALA A 686 11.11 -16.79 -21.92
C ALA A 686 12.62 -16.65 -22.17
N GLN A 687 13.13 -17.11 -23.33
CA GLN A 687 14.53 -16.96 -23.76
C GLN A 687 14.86 -15.52 -24.17
N ASP A 688 13.92 -14.80 -24.75
CA ASP A 688 14.02 -13.37 -25.10
C ASP A 688 14.02 -12.45 -23.86
N GLY A 689 13.74 -12.98 -22.67
CA GLY A 689 13.53 -12.20 -21.45
C GLY A 689 12.27 -11.33 -21.50
N THR A 690 11.23 -11.82 -22.18
CA THR A 690 9.94 -11.14 -22.37
C THR A 690 8.86 -11.74 -21.45
N PRO A 691 8.47 -11.03 -20.37
CA PRO A 691 7.34 -11.44 -19.54
C PRO A 691 6.03 -11.44 -20.32
N LEU A 692 5.06 -12.25 -19.90
CA LEU A 692 3.77 -12.39 -20.57
C LEU A 692 2.61 -12.25 -19.58
N VAL A 693 1.69 -11.33 -19.85
CA VAL A 693 0.44 -11.16 -19.12
C VAL A 693 -0.72 -11.54 -20.03
N ILE A 694 -1.60 -12.42 -19.54
CA ILE A 694 -2.88 -12.71 -20.17
C ILE A 694 -3.99 -12.11 -19.29
N ARG A 695 -4.69 -11.09 -19.81
CA ARG A 695 -5.83 -10.43 -19.15
C ARG A 695 -7.13 -11.10 -19.62
N ILE A 696 -7.73 -11.90 -18.75
CA ILE A 696 -9.04 -12.54 -18.95
C ILE A 696 -10.13 -11.51 -18.67
N ILE A 697 -11.00 -11.24 -19.64
CA ILE A 697 -12.11 -10.29 -19.53
C ILE A 697 -13.43 -11.02 -19.79
N GLY A 698 -14.30 -11.00 -18.80
CA GLY A 698 -15.57 -11.71 -18.82
C GLY A 698 -15.40 -13.24 -18.83
N ASP A 699 -16.47 -13.91 -19.27
CA ASP A 699 -16.61 -15.37 -19.23
C ASP A 699 -16.02 -16.05 -20.48
N VAL A 700 -14.73 -16.38 -20.43
CA VAL A 700 -13.98 -16.93 -21.57
C VAL A 700 -14.15 -18.45 -21.64
N LYS A 701 -15.00 -18.90 -22.57
CA LYS A 701 -15.18 -20.33 -22.88
C LYS A 701 -13.93 -20.93 -23.53
N ALA A 702 -13.78 -22.25 -23.44
CA ALA A 702 -12.69 -23.03 -24.04
C ALA A 702 -12.28 -22.57 -25.46
N PRO A 703 -11.04 -22.06 -25.67
CA PRO A 703 -10.49 -21.73 -26.99
C PRO A 703 -10.05 -22.97 -27.79
N SER A 704 -9.81 -22.77 -29.08
CA SER A 704 -9.19 -23.76 -29.97
C SER A 704 -7.70 -23.96 -29.65
N GLY A 705 -7.18 -25.16 -29.89
CA GLY A 705 -5.75 -25.48 -29.77
C GLY A 705 -5.31 -26.01 -28.41
N LEU A 706 -6.23 -26.13 -27.45
CA LEU A 706 -6.06 -26.86 -26.19
C LEU A 706 -5.97 -28.38 -26.42
N THR A 707 -5.57 -29.13 -25.39
CA THR A 707 -5.52 -30.61 -25.47
C THR A 707 -6.88 -31.22 -25.81
N ALA A 708 -6.87 -32.31 -26.58
CA ALA A 708 -8.09 -33.04 -26.90
C ALA A 708 -8.54 -33.96 -25.75
N TYR A 709 -9.85 -34.21 -25.66
CA TYR A 709 -10.43 -35.24 -24.80
C TYR A 709 -9.88 -36.62 -25.16
N ASN A 710 -9.39 -37.35 -24.17
CA ASN A 710 -8.95 -38.75 -24.22
C ASN A 710 -8.05 -39.09 -25.42
N SER A 711 -7.13 -38.18 -25.77
CA SER A 711 -6.28 -38.27 -26.95
C SER A 711 -4.95 -37.56 -26.74
N VAL A 712 -3.90 -38.02 -27.43
CA VAL A 712 -2.58 -37.36 -27.49
C VAL A 712 -2.54 -36.14 -28.42
N ASP A 713 -3.65 -35.84 -29.10
CA ASP A 713 -3.79 -34.67 -29.96
C ASP A 713 -3.66 -33.37 -29.17
N TYR A 714 -3.03 -32.40 -29.80
CA TYR A 714 -2.68 -31.08 -29.25
C TYR A 714 -1.93 -31.17 -27.90
N GLY A 715 -1.21 -32.26 -27.64
CA GLY A 715 -0.42 -32.45 -26.43
C GLY A 715 -1.21 -33.00 -25.23
N GLY A 716 -2.39 -33.57 -25.48
CA GLY A 716 -3.18 -34.28 -24.47
C GLY A 716 -2.59 -35.64 -24.08
N SER A 717 -3.40 -36.40 -23.34
CA SER A 717 -3.11 -37.77 -22.92
C SER A 717 -4.38 -38.62 -23.04
N VAL A 718 -4.22 -39.92 -23.26
CA VAL A 718 -5.32 -40.90 -23.10
C VAL A 718 -5.57 -41.06 -21.60
N GLY A 719 -6.84 -41.09 -21.19
CA GLY A 719 -7.28 -41.03 -19.78
C GLY A 719 -7.57 -39.61 -19.27
N ASP A 720 -7.24 -38.56 -20.02
CA ASP A 720 -7.52 -37.17 -19.62
C ASP A 720 -8.81 -36.64 -20.26
N ASN A 721 -9.59 -35.83 -19.54
CA ASN A 721 -10.76 -35.14 -20.11
C ASN A 721 -10.39 -34.02 -21.12
N GLY A 722 -9.11 -33.63 -21.19
CA GLY A 722 -8.61 -32.64 -22.16
C GLY A 722 -8.83 -31.19 -21.76
N TYR A 723 -8.90 -30.29 -22.76
CA TYR A 723 -9.13 -28.85 -22.61
C TYR A 723 -8.10 -28.10 -21.74
N MET A 724 -6.83 -28.52 -21.78
CA MET A 724 -5.73 -27.92 -21.03
C MET A 724 -4.82 -27.04 -21.89
N ALA A 725 -4.42 -25.90 -21.36
CA ALA A 725 -3.36 -25.04 -21.86
C ALA A 725 -2.03 -25.44 -21.21
N ARG A 726 -1.30 -26.40 -21.82
CA ARG A 726 -0.04 -26.93 -21.27
C ARG A 726 1.15 -26.07 -21.69
N MET A 727 1.51 -25.13 -20.82
CA MET A 727 2.61 -24.16 -20.94
C MET A 727 3.93 -24.77 -20.48
N LYS A 728 4.60 -25.51 -21.37
CA LYS A 728 5.95 -26.01 -21.14
C LYS A 728 7.02 -24.95 -21.45
N SER A 729 7.99 -24.84 -20.54
CA SER A 729 9.20 -24.01 -20.67
C SER A 729 8.96 -22.50 -20.74
N GLY A 730 7.91 -22.02 -20.08
CA GLY A 730 7.66 -20.58 -19.89
C GLY A 730 8.49 -19.96 -18.77
N LYS A 731 8.50 -18.64 -18.69
CA LYS A 731 9.05 -17.90 -17.55
C LYS A 731 8.38 -16.53 -17.43
N ASP A 732 8.18 -16.05 -16.20
CA ASP A 732 7.64 -14.72 -15.91
C ASP A 732 6.27 -14.51 -16.60
N ILE A 733 5.32 -15.42 -16.32
CA ILE A 733 3.96 -15.42 -16.91
C ILE A 733 2.91 -15.15 -15.82
N THR A 734 2.02 -14.19 -16.07
CA THR A 734 0.82 -13.93 -15.25
C THR A 734 -0.44 -14.21 -16.07
N ILE A 735 -1.39 -14.94 -15.48
CA ILE A 735 -2.77 -15.03 -15.99
C ILE A 735 -3.66 -14.30 -14.98
N GLU A 736 -4.20 -13.15 -15.35
CA GLU A 736 -5.00 -12.31 -14.44
C GLU A 736 -6.40 -12.05 -15.00
N GLY A 737 -7.40 -12.03 -14.13
CA GLY A 737 -8.74 -11.57 -14.49
C GLY A 737 -8.91 -10.07 -14.25
N ILE A 738 -9.70 -9.43 -15.11
CA ILE A 738 -10.04 -8.01 -15.01
C ILE A 738 -11.49 -7.85 -14.56
N GLY A 739 -11.71 -7.11 -13.47
CA GLY A 739 -13.02 -6.89 -12.88
C GLY A 739 -13.60 -8.10 -12.15
N THR A 740 -14.92 -8.06 -11.93
CA THR A 740 -15.69 -9.05 -11.16
C THR A 740 -16.22 -10.24 -11.97
N ASP A 741 -16.11 -10.19 -13.29
CA ASP A 741 -16.74 -11.13 -14.23
C ASP A 741 -15.74 -12.04 -14.95
N ALA A 742 -14.44 -11.89 -14.69
CA ALA A 742 -13.37 -12.65 -15.31
C ALA A 742 -13.43 -14.14 -14.92
N ALA A 743 -13.71 -14.99 -15.91
CA ALA A 743 -13.81 -16.43 -15.71
C ALA A 743 -13.15 -17.24 -16.83
N ILE A 744 -12.59 -18.38 -16.43
CA ILE A 744 -12.12 -19.44 -17.32
C ILE A 744 -13.15 -20.58 -17.21
N ASP A 745 -13.90 -20.81 -18.30
CA ASP A 745 -15.02 -21.78 -18.29
C ASP A 745 -14.81 -22.91 -19.30
N GLY A 746 -14.70 -24.14 -18.79
CA GLY A 746 -14.56 -25.37 -19.57
C GLY A 746 -13.13 -25.69 -20.02
N TRP A 747 -12.11 -25.01 -19.48
CA TRP A 747 -10.70 -25.24 -19.79
C TRP A 747 -9.79 -24.92 -18.60
N GLY A 748 -8.56 -25.44 -18.59
CA GLY A 748 -7.61 -25.29 -17.49
C GLY A 748 -6.19 -24.91 -17.93
N LEU A 749 -5.37 -24.55 -16.94
CA LEU A 749 -3.98 -24.09 -17.11
C LEU A 749 -3.01 -25.16 -16.61
N HIS A 750 -1.88 -25.38 -17.29
CA HIS A 750 -0.83 -26.26 -16.78
C HIS A 750 0.58 -25.72 -17.05
N PHE A 751 1.27 -25.25 -16.02
CA PHE A 751 2.67 -24.78 -16.11
C PHE A 751 3.64 -25.96 -15.98
N MET A 752 4.58 -26.11 -16.93
CA MET A 752 5.45 -27.29 -17.00
C MET A 752 6.92 -26.97 -17.29
N CYS A 753 7.81 -27.82 -16.78
CA CYS A 753 9.26 -27.78 -17.09
C CYS A 753 9.68 -28.87 -18.09
N GLU A 754 10.95 -28.85 -18.49
CA GLU A 754 11.59 -29.93 -19.24
C GLU A 754 13.09 -30.02 -18.93
N SER A 755 13.67 -31.23 -18.94
CA SER A 755 15.11 -31.43 -18.69
C SER A 755 16.01 -30.76 -19.74
N SER A 756 15.49 -30.41 -20.93
CA SER A 756 16.23 -29.68 -21.97
C SER A 756 16.32 -28.16 -21.72
N ALA A 757 15.59 -27.62 -20.73
CA ALA A 757 15.59 -26.21 -20.38
C ALA A 757 15.33 -25.98 -18.86
N PRO A 758 16.17 -26.52 -17.96
CA PRO A 758 15.93 -26.49 -16.50
C PRO A 758 16.04 -25.10 -15.85
N SER A 759 16.49 -24.08 -16.59
CA SER A 759 16.46 -22.68 -16.20
C SER A 759 15.10 -22.00 -16.45
N LEU A 760 14.22 -22.62 -17.24
CA LEU A 760 12.85 -22.19 -17.53
C LEU A 760 11.86 -22.98 -16.67
N GLY A 761 10.56 -22.70 -16.80
CA GLY A 761 9.52 -23.27 -15.97
C GLY A 761 9.40 -22.60 -14.60
N LYS A 762 9.60 -21.27 -14.55
CA LYS A 762 9.73 -20.51 -13.29
C LYS A 762 8.98 -19.18 -13.33
N SER A 763 8.56 -18.68 -12.17
CA SER A 763 7.89 -17.38 -12.03
C SER A 763 6.53 -17.37 -12.75
N PHE A 764 5.53 -17.92 -12.07
CA PHE A 764 4.16 -18.07 -12.57
C PHE A 764 3.15 -17.51 -11.57
N GLU A 765 2.24 -16.66 -12.06
CA GLU A 765 1.21 -16.00 -11.25
C GLU A 765 -0.17 -16.27 -11.87
N VAL A 766 -1.17 -16.58 -11.06
CA VAL A 766 -2.59 -16.62 -11.47
C VAL A 766 -3.41 -15.90 -10.44
N LYS A 767 -4.17 -14.88 -10.86
CA LYS A 767 -4.96 -14.02 -9.96
C LYS A 767 -6.30 -13.56 -10.49
N ASN A 768 -7.25 -13.32 -9.58
CA ASN A 768 -8.58 -12.78 -9.88
C ASN A 768 -9.37 -13.56 -10.95
N ILE A 769 -9.34 -14.90 -10.91
CA ILE A 769 -10.06 -15.74 -11.90
C ILE A 769 -11.02 -16.69 -11.21
N ALA A 770 -12.26 -16.71 -11.69
CA ALA A 770 -13.22 -17.77 -11.40
C ALA A 770 -13.10 -18.92 -12.42
N PHE A 771 -12.67 -20.09 -11.96
CA PHE A 771 -12.63 -21.33 -12.75
C PHE A 771 -13.97 -22.05 -12.64
N LYS A 772 -14.60 -22.31 -13.80
CA LYS A 772 -15.94 -22.90 -13.92
C LYS A 772 -15.93 -24.07 -14.90
N ASN A 773 -16.68 -25.13 -14.61
CA ASN A 773 -16.87 -26.29 -15.50
C ASN A 773 -15.57 -26.94 -16.03
N VAL A 774 -14.41 -26.71 -15.39
CA VAL A 774 -13.12 -27.16 -15.91
C VAL A 774 -13.05 -28.68 -15.82
N PRO A 775 -12.78 -29.40 -16.93
CA PRO A 775 -12.92 -30.85 -16.94
C PRO A 775 -11.72 -31.59 -16.32
N GLU A 776 -10.51 -31.00 -16.32
CA GLU A 776 -9.31 -31.52 -15.64
C GLU A 776 -8.83 -30.54 -14.54
N ASP A 777 -7.53 -30.48 -14.25
CA ASP A 777 -6.90 -29.50 -13.36
C ASP A 777 -7.27 -28.05 -13.77
N CYS A 778 -7.81 -27.22 -12.86
CA CYS A 778 -7.94 -25.77 -13.15
C CYS A 778 -6.57 -25.10 -13.30
N VAL A 779 -5.66 -25.41 -12.38
CA VAL A 779 -4.24 -25.03 -12.47
C VAL A 779 -3.35 -26.22 -12.05
N GLY A 780 -2.68 -26.83 -13.02
CA GLY A 780 -1.62 -27.80 -12.80
C GLY A 780 -0.23 -27.14 -12.85
N MET A 781 0.70 -27.61 -12.01
CA MET A 781 2.12 -27.23 -12.03
C MET A 781 2.97 -28.50 -11.96
N GLU A 782 3.81 -28.76 -12.97
CA GLU A 782 4.59 -30.00 -13.07
C GLU A 782 6.05 -29.79 -13.52
N GLY A 783 6.98 -30.02 -12.60
CA GLY A 783 8.41 -30.12 -12.91
C GLY A 783 8.88 -31.53 -13.25
N VAL A 784 10.19 -31.68 -13.48
CA VAL A 784 10.86 -32.95 -13.78
C VAL A 784 11.75 -33.39 -12.62
N GLN A 785 11.69 -34.69 -12.32
CA GLN A 785 12.55 -35.37 -11.36
C GLN A 785 13.27 -36.51 -12.06
N GLU A 786 14.57 -36.67 -11.79
CA GLU A 786 15.38 -37.77 -12.27
C GLU A 786 15.96 -38.49 -11.05
N SER A 787 15.65 -39.78 -10.89
CA SER A 787 15.98 -40.56 -9.69
C SER A 787 15.54 -39.86 -8.38
N SER A 788 16.49 -39.38 -7.57
CA SER A 788 16.28 -38.78 -6.25
C SER A 788 16.50 -37.26 -6.22
N SER A 789 16.55 -36.58 -7.38
CA SER A 789 16.70 -35.12 -7.48
C SER A 789 15.71 -34.48 -8.45
N LEU A 790 15.32 -33.25 -8.14
CA LEU A 790 14.58 -32.39 -9.06
C LEU A 790 15.55 -31.86 -10.13
N SER A 791 15.47 -32.38 -11.35
CA SER A 791 16.37 -32.01 -12.46
C SER A 791 15.90 -30.75 -13.19
N ALA A 792 14.59 -30.54 -13.28
CA ALA A 792 13.98 -29.30 -13.79
C ALA A 792 12.72 -29.00 -12.96
N PRO A 793 12.85 -28.53 -11.70
CA PRO A 793 11.68 -28.19 -10.87
C PRO A 793 10.86 -27.06 -11.48
N VAL A 794 9.54 -27.10 -11.27
CA VAL A 794 8.67 -25.93 -11.45
C VAL A 794 8.82 -25.03 -10.23
N GLU A 795 9.11 -23.74 -10.43
CA GLU A 795 9.52 -22.86 -9.32
C GLU A 795 8.84 -21.50 -9.29
N ARG A 796 8.67 -20.93 -8.09
CA ARG A 796 8.13 -19.57 -7.87
C ARG A 796 6.73 -19.44 -8.48
N CYS A 797 5.80 -20.24 -7.96
CA CYS A 797 4.40 -20.24 -8.38
C CYS A 797 3.53 -19.56 -7.32
N TRP A 798 2.67 -18.64 -7.73
CA TRP A 798 1.76 -17.92 -6.85
C TRP A 798 0.35 -17.93 -7.44
N ILE A 799 -0.58 -18.59 -6.76
CA ILE A 799 -1.97 -18.73 -7.20
C ILE A 799 -2.83 -18.09 -6.12
N HIS A 800 -3.40 -16.92 -6.38
CA HIS A 800 -4.11 -16.16 -5.36
C HIS A 800 -5.38 -15.48 -5.83
N ASN A 801 -6.29 -15.13 -4.89
CA ASN A 801 -7.54 -14.45 -5.21
C ASN A 801 -8.34 -15.13 -6.35
N CYS A 802 -8.34 -16.45 -6.39
CA CYS A 802 -9.01 -17.25 -7.41
C CYS A 802 -10.16 -18.07 -6.79
N GLU A 803 -11.18 -18.35 -7.58
CA GLU A 803 -12.34 -19.13 -7.17
C GLU A 803 -12.46 -20.40 -8.01
N PHE A 804 -12.66 -21.54 -7.35
CA PHE A 804 -12.70 -22.85 -7.98
C PHE A 804 -14.07 -23.47 -7.75
N TYR A 805 -14.91 -23.53 -8.80
CA TYR A 805 -16.25 -24.11 -8.75
C TYR A 805 -16.30 -25.51 -9.36
N ALA A 806 -16.72 -26.50 -8.56
CA ALA A 806 -16.75 -27.90 -8.97
C ALA A 806 -17.56 -28.12 -10.27
N PRO A 807 -17.00 -28.81 -11.27
CA PRO A 807 -17.69 -29.13 -12.51
C PRO A 807 -18.62 -30.36 -12.33
N SER A 808 -19.44 -30.62 -13.33
CA SER A 808 -20.12 -31.92 -13.50
C SER A 808 -19.90 -32.42 -14.92
N ILE A 809 -19.10 -33.49 -15.05
CA ILE A 809 -18.68 -34.07 -16.33
C ILE A 809 -19.48 -35.35 -16.58
N SER A 810 -20.35 -35.32 -17.59
CA SER A 810 -21.27 -36.42 -17.90
C SER A 810 -20.63 -37.60 -18.61
N ASN A 811 -19.56 -37.37 -19.38
CA ASN A 811 -18.78 -38.39 -20.08
C ASN A 811 -17.29 -38.19 -19.77
N PRO A 812 -16.83 -38.51 -18.55
CA PRO A 812 -15.43 -38.39 -18.21
C PRO A 812 -14.62 -39.54 -18.82
N ALA A 813 -13.34 -39.30 -19.12
CA ALA A 813 -12.41 -40.28 -19.66
C ALA A 813 -12.15 -41.42 -18.65
N GLU A 814 -12.16 -41.09 -17.36
CA GLU A 814 -12.06 -42.03 -16.23
C GLU A 814 -13.16 -41.73 -15.20
N SER A 815 -13.72 -42.77 -14.55
CA SER A 815 -14.94 -42.61 -13.73
C SER A 815 -14.76 -41.70 -12.51
N ASP A 816 -13.55 -41.59 -11.97
CA ASP A 816 -13.23 -40.71 -10.84
C ASP A 816 -12.90 -39.26 -11.29
N LYS A 817 -13.05 -38.95 -12.59
CA LYS A 817 -12.95 -37.59 -13.14
C LYS A 817 -14.32 -36.94 -13.46
N ALA A 818 -15.41 -37.54 -12.99
CA ALA A 818 -16.78 -37.02 -13.17
C ALA A 818 -17.02 -35.66 -12.48
N GLY A 819 -16.21 -35.31 -11.48
CA GLY A 819 -16.21 -34.04 -10.77
C GLY A 819 -14.99 -33.17 -11.06
N GLY A 820 -14.42 -33.27 -12.27
CA GLY A 820 -13.11 -32.72 -12.65
C GLY A 820 -11.99 -33.69 -12.29
N ASP A 821 -10.71 -33.31 -12.44
CA ASP A 821 -9.59 -34.01 -11.76
C ASP A 821 -9.07 -33.18 -10.57
N GLY A 822 -8.09 -32.28 -10.74
CA GLY A 822 -7.66 -31.36 -9.68
C GLY A 822 -8.35 -29.98 -9.71
N ALA A 823 -8.18 -29.20 -8.64
CA ALA A 823 -8.41 -27.76 -8.70
C ALA A 823 -7.07 -27.02 -8.87
N CYS A 824 -6.14 -27.16 -7.91
CA CYS A 824 -4.84 -26.50 -7.94
C CYS A 824 -3.73 -27.44 -7.44
N ASP A 825 -2.99 -28.00 -8.39
CA ASP A 825 -2.19 -29.22 -8.26
C ASP A 825 -0.69 -28.93 -8.44
N PHE A 826 0.16 -29.31 -7.47
CA PHE A 826 1.60 -28.97 -7.46
C PHE A 826 2.50 -30.22 -7.40
N LYS A 827 3.24 -30.47 -8.48
CA LYS A 827 3.94 -31.73 -8.74
C LYS A 827 5.41 -31.43 -9.10
N ARG A 828 6.38 -32.02 -8.38
CA ARG A 828 7.83 -31.92 -8.69
C ARG A 828 8.39 -30.49 -8.78
N GLY A 829 8.02 -29.64 -7.84
CA GLY A 829 8.40 -28.22 -7.83
C GLY A 829 8.92 -27.70 -6.49
N GLN A 830 9.32 -26.43 -6.45
CA GLN A 830 9.74 -25.72 -5.24
C GLN A 830 9.16 -24.29 -5.19
N TYR A 831 9.00 -23.72 -4.00
CA TYR A 831 8.61 -22.31 -3.80
C TYR A 831 7.22 -21.99 -4.39
N PHE A 832 6.19 -22.52 -3.75
CA PHE A 832 4.78 -22.34 -4.12
C PHE A 832 4.02 -21.62 -3.01
N THR A 833 3.23 -20.61 -3.36
CA THR A 833 2.22 -19.99 -2.49
C THR A 833 0.85 -20.15 -3.14
N ASN A 834 -0.13 -20.65 -2.39
CA ASN A 834 -1.54 -20.56 -2.74
C ASN A 834 -2.25 -19.76 -1.63
N SER A 835 -2.89 -18.64 -1.99
CA SER A 835 -3.44 -17.74 -0.98
C SER A 835 -4.72 -17.04 -1.37
N TYR A 836 -5.56 -16.66 -0.40
CA TYR A 836 -6.81 -15.94 -0.67
C TYR A 836 -7.75 -16.65 -1.67
N CYS A 837 -7.59 -17.96 -1.90
CA CYS A 837 -8.38 -18.72 -2.87
C CYS A 837 -9.62 -19.35 -2.23
N TYR A 838 -10.70 -19.42 -3.00
CA TYR A 838 -11.95 -20.05 -2.60
C TYR A 838 -12.18 -21.35 -3.37
N TYR A 839 -12.48 -22.45 -2.68
CA TYR A 839 -12.81 -23.74 -3.29
C TYR A 839 -14.23 -24.14 -2.91
N GLN A 840 -15.11 -24.32 -3.89
CA GLN A 840 -16.51 -24.68 -3.68
C GLN A 840 -16.81 -26.09 -4.19
N GLY A 841 -17.14 -27.00 -3.27
CA GLY A 841 -17.72 -28.31 -3.60
C GLY A 841 -16.79 -29.30 -4.31
N TYR A 842 -15.52 -28.94 -4.55
CA TYR A 842 -14.58 -29.76 -5.31
C TYR A 842 -14.33 -31.10 -4.65
N HIS A 843 -14.38 -32.18 -5.44
CA HIS A 843 -14.17 -33.53 -4.93
C HIS A 843 -12.68 -33.83 -4.65
N LYS A 844 -11.77 -33.20 -5.40
CA LYS A 844 -10.30 -33.21 -5.27
C LYS A 844 -9.81 -31.77 -5.45
N THR A 845 -9.19 -31.15 -4.44
CA THR A 845 -8.68 -29.76 -4.58
C THR A 845 -7.18 -29.68 -4.88
N ASN A 846 -6.32 -30.11 -3.97
CA ASN A 846 -4.88 -29.81 -4.01
C ASN A 846 -4.02 -31.06 -3.81
N LEU A 847 -3.58 -31.69 -4.91
CA LEU A 847 -2.56 -32.74 -4.86
C LEU A 847 -1.16 -32.13 -4.81
N VAL A 848 -0.36 -32.55 -3.83
CA VAL A 848 1.05 -32.21 -3.71
C VAL A 848 1.89 -33.48 -3.91
N GLY A 849 2.35 -33.67 -5.15
CA GLY A 849 3.05 -34.87 -5.62
C GLY A 849 2.15 -36.05 -6.00
N ALA A 850 2.36 -36.63 -7.19
CA ALA A 850 1.49 -37.69 -7.72
C ALA A 850 1.80 -39.09 -7.15
N SER A 851 3.07 -39.41 -6.88
CA SER A 851 3.51 -40.67 -6.26
C SER A 851 4.35 -40.44 -5.00
N ASP A 852 4.44 -41.45 -4.13
CA ASP A 852 5.20 -41.39 -2.86
C ASP A 852 6.72 -41.20 -3.08
N SER A 853 7.19 -41.36 -4.31
CA SER A 853 8.56 -41.08 -4.78
C SER A 853 8.75 -39.69 -5.38
N ASN A 854 7.70 -38.90 -5.63
CA ASN A 854 7.82 -37.55 -6.16
C ASN A 854 8.22 -36.57 -5.05
N LEU A 855 9.23 -35.74 -5.31
CA LEU A 855 9.77 -34.73 -4.39
C LEU A 855 9.19 -33.34 -4.72
N GLN A 856 8.74 -32.57 -3.74
CA GLN A 856 8.36 -31.16 -3.94
C GLN A 856 8.44 -30.41 -2.61
N PHE A 857 8.92 -29.18 -2.59
CA PHE A 857 9.35 -28.51 -1.35
C PHE A 857 8.93 -27.04 -1.27
N HIS A 858 9.01 -26.46 -0.07
CA HIS A 858 8.79 -25.03 0.16
C HIS A 858 7.40 -24.57 -0.34
N ILE A 859 6.34 -25.04 0.32
CA ILE A 859 4.95 -24.78 -0.05
C ILE A 859 4.24 -24.01 1.07
N THR A 860 3.46 -22.99 0.70
CA THR A 860 2.59 -22.25 1.60
C THR A 860 1.14 -22.31 1.11
N TYR A 861 0.20 -22.58 2.03
CA TYR A 861 -1.22 -22.28 1.86
C TYR A 861 -1.65 -21.29 2.94
N HIS A 862 -2.14 -20.10 2.57
CA HIS A 862 -2.67 -19.17 3.58
C HIS A 862 -3.93 -18.43 3.18
N HIS A 863 -4.78 -18.14 4.17
CA HIS A 863 -5.99 -17.36 3.94
C HIS A 863 -6.89 -17.95 2.84
N ASN A 864 -6.85 -19.26 2.59
CA ASN A 864 -7.74 -19.92 1.64
C ASN A 864 -8.99 -20.45 2.33
N TYR A 865 -10.08 -20.63 1.59
CA TYR A 865 -11.33 -21.17 2.10
C TYR A 865 -11.81 -22.36 1.25
N TRP A 866 -11.76 -23.55 1.82
CA TRP A 866 -12.38 -24.77 1.33
C TRP A 866 -13.80 -24.94 1.87
N ASN A 867 -14.82 -24.73 1.04
CA ASN A 867 -16.23 -24.83 1.40
C ASN A 867 -16.89 -26.06 0.74
N LYS A 868 -17.28 -27.03 1.57
CA LYS A 868 -17.96 -28.30 1.19
C LYS A 868 -17.18 -29.15 0.17
N CYS A 869 -15.86 -29.00 0.12
CA CYS A 869 -14.98 -29.87 -0.65
C CYS A 869 -14.96 -31.30 -0.07
N GLU A 870 -14.58 -32.29 -0.86
CA GLU A 870 -14.47 -33.66 -0.38
C GLU A 870 -13.06 -33.96 0.14
N SER A 871 -12.04 -33.82 -0.71
CA SER A 871 -10.70 -34.34 -0.44
C SER A 871 -9.57 -33.47 -0.98
N ARG A 872 -8.34 -33.78 -0.51
CA ARG A 872 -7.09 -33.11 -0.89
C ARG A 872 -6.99 -31.63 -0.47
N GLY A 873 -7.34 -31.30 0.76
CA GLY A 873 -7.19 -29.93 1.27
C GLY A 873 -5.74 -29.43 1.38
N PRO A 874 -4.76 -30.29 1.76
CA PRO A 874 -3.95 -30.93 0.72
C PRO A 874 -3.69 -32.43 0.97
N LEU A 875 -3.53 -33.21 -0.10
CA LEU A 875 -2.88 -34.53 -0.03
C LEU A 875 -1.41 -34.33 -0.40
N ALA A 876 -0.50 -34.52 0.56
CA ALA A 876 0.91 -34.18 0.39
C ALA A 876 1.85 -35.37 0.46
N ARG A 877 2.89 -35.35 -0.40
CA ARG A 877 3.97 -36.36 -0.44
C ARG A 877 5.32 -35.67 -0.43
N GLN A 878 6.29 -36.21 0.32
CA GLN A 878 7.70 -35.76 0.33
C GLN A 878 7.90 -34.22 0.43
N ALA A 879 7.00 -33.50 1.10
CA ALA A 879 6.94 -32.04 1.06
C ALA A 879 6.96 -31.39 2.44
N ASN A 880 7.59 -30.22 2.56
CA ASN A 880 7.44 -29.32 3.70
C ASN A 880 6.41 -28.22 3.35
N ILE A 881 5.34 -28.12 4.15
CA ILE A 881 4.19 -27.26 3.90
C ILE A 881 3.89 -26.40 5.12
N HIS A 882 3.78 -25.09 4.95
CA HIS A 882 3.20 -24.19 5.94
C HIS A 882 1.73 -23.90 5.59
N MET A 883 0.83 -24.05 6.56
CA MET A 883 -0.60 -23.76 6.42
C MET A 883 -1.06 -22.82 7.53
N TYR A 884 -1.52 -21.61 7.21
CA TYR A 884 -2.01 -20.68 8.24
C TYR A 884 -3.22 -19.84 7.83
N ASN A 885 -4.08 -19.52 8.80
CA ASN A 885 -5.29 -18.71 8.61
C ASN A 885 -6.25 -19.20 7.52
N ASN A 886 -6.19 -20.48 7.17
CA ASN A 886 -7.13 -21.08 6.23
C ASN A 886 -8.43 -21.48 6.93
N ILE A 887 -9.50 -21.61 6.15
CA ILE A 887 -10.82 -22.05 6.59
C ILE A 887 -11.17 -23.33 5.83
N PHE A 888 -11.53 -24.37 6.55
CA PHE A 888 -12.18 -25.57 6.02
C PHE A 888 -13.57 -25.64 6.63
N SER A 889 -14.63 -25.62 5.81
CA SER A 889 -16.01 -25.80 6.27
C SER A 889 -16.67 -26.98 5.55
N GLY A 890 -17.14 -27.95 6.33
CA GLY A 890 -17.90 -29.10 5.82
C GLY A 890 -17.10 -30.07 4.94
N GLN A 891 -15.78 -30.14 5.07
CA GLN A 891 -14.95 -31.04 4.27
C GLN A 891 -15.32 -32.52 4.52
N THR A 892 -15.69 -33.27 3.49
CA THR A 892 -16.42 -34.55 3.70
C THR A 892 -15.55 -35.82 3.75
N SER A 893 -14.30 -35.79 3.26
CA SER A 893 -13.39 -36.94 3.28
C SER A 893 -12.17 -36.74 4.18
N TYR A 894 -11.33 -35.74 3.91
CA TYR A 894 -10.17 -35.32 4.74
C TYR A 894 -9.67 -33.92 4.35
N CYS A 895 -9.16 -33.16 5.33
CA CYS A 895 -8.49 -31.87 5.07
C CYS A 895 -7.00 -32.08 4.78
N MET A 896 -6.18 -32.29 5.82
CA MET A 896 -4.74 -32.53 5.68
C MET A 896 -4.43 -34.02 5.63
N ASN A 897 -3.72 -34.46 4.58
CA ASN A 897 -3.34 -35.87 4.39
C ASN A 897 -1.89 -36.02 3.92
N PRO A 898 -0.89 -35.89 4.83
CA PRO A 898 0.49 -36.22 4.51
C PRO A 898 0.68 -37.73 4.29
N ARG A 899 1.59 -38.03 3.38
CA ARG A 899 2.07 -39.36 2.99
C ARG A 899 3.58 -39.33 2.71
N ALA A 900 4.19 -40.51 2.58
CA ALA A 900 5.64 -40.68 2.51
C ALA A 900 6.34 -39.86 3.63
N ASN A 901 7.27 -38.97 3.27
CA ASN A 901 7.94 -38.09 4.23
C ASN A 901 7.41 -36.64 4.22
N ALA A 902 6.10 -36.43 3.97
CA ALA A 902 5.53 -35.08 4.06
C ALA A 902 5.49 -34.57 5.51
N TYR A 903 5.70 -33.27 5.71
CA TYR A 903 5.59 -32.57 6.98
C TYR A 903 4.80 -31.27 6.77
N ILE A 904 3.64 -31.18 7.43
CA ILE A 904 2.80 -29.99 7.42
C ILE A 904 2.92 -29.31 8.79
N PHE A 905 3.31 -28.04 8.80
CA PHE A 905 3.11 -27.16 9.94
C PHE A 905 1.85 -26.32 9.71
N SER A 906 0.88 -26.48 10.60
CA SER A 906 -0.46 -25.90 10.55
C SER A 906 -0.62 -24.97 11.74
N GLU A 907 -0.97 -23.70 11.51
CA GLU A 907 -1.25 -22.77 12.60
C GLU A 907 -2.40 -21.78 12.36
N TYR A 908 -3.19 -21.52 13.40
CA TYR A 908 -4.33 -20.59 13.38
C TYR A 908 -5.31 -20.81 12.20
N ASN A 909 -5.55 -22.07 11.79
CA ASN A 909 -6.58 -22.42 10.80
C ASN A 909 -7.90 -22.79 11.49
N ILE A 910 -9.03 -22.65 10.78
CA ILE A 910 -10.33 -23.18 11.21
C ILE A 910 -10.65 -24.46 10.43
N PHE A 911 -11.06 -25.48 11.17
CA PHE A 911 -11.71 -26.68 10.64
C PHE A 911 -13.11 -26.77 11.27
N ASP A 912 -14.15 -26.45 10.50
CA ASP A 912 -15.54 -26.48 10.94
C ASP A 912 -16.33 -27.59 10.23
N ASN A 913 -17.04 -28.42 11.01
CA ASN A 913 -17.86 -29.53 10.51
C ASN A 913 -17.11 -30.53 9.59
N CYS A 914 -15.78 -30.59 9.71
CA CYS A 914 -14.92 -31.37 8.81
C CYS A 914 -14.75 -32.84 9.26
N LYS A 915 -14.58 -33.73 8.29
CA LYS A 915 -14.12 -35.09 8.52
C LYS A 915 -12.60 -35.16 8.35
N ASN A 916 -11.92 -35.93 9.20
CA ASN A 916 -10.50 -36.24 9.11
C ASN A 916 -9.63 -34.98 8.86
N PRO A 917 -9.68 -33.96 9.73
CA PRO A 917 -8.92 -32.74 9.50
C PRO A 917 -7.40 -32.97 9.53
N MET A 918 -6.93 -33.97 10.28
CA MET A 918 -5.52 -34.37 10.37
C MET A 918 -5.35 -35.89 10.16
N GLU A 919 -5.53 -36.40 8.94
CA GLU A 919 -5.33 -37.82 8.63
C GLU A 919 -3.88 -38.09 8.21
N VAL A 920 -3.03 -38.51 9.15
CA VAL A 920 -1.63 -38.84 8.87
C VAL A 920 -1.53 -40.29 8.41
N LYS A 921 -1.35 -40.54 7.09
CA LYS A 921 -1.05 -41.90 6.61
C LYS A 921 0.43 -42.23 6.81
N LEU A 922 1.31 -41.29 6.46
CA LEU A 922 2.75 -41.33 6.70
C LEU A 922 3.28 -39.88 6.76
N GLY A 923 4.40 -39.64 7.43
CA GLY A 923 4.93 -38.29 7.62
C GLY A 923 4.43 -37.66 8.92
N ALA A 924 4.19 -36.34 8.92
CA ALA A 924 3.77 -35.61 10.13
C ALA A 924 2.85 -34.41 9.84
N VAL A 925 1.97 -34.10 10.79
CA VAL A 925 1.35 -32.78 10.98
C VAL A 925 1.77 -32.26 12.35
N LYS A 926 2.18 -30.99 12.42
CA LYS A 926 2.31 -30.20 13.64
C LYS A 926 1.24 -29.11 13.61
N SER A 927 0.37 -29.09 14.61
CA SER A 927 -0.76 -28.14 14.71
C SER A 927 -0.54 -27.20 15.90
N TYR A 928 -0.68 -25.88 15.69
CA TYR A 928 -0.51 -24.85 16.71
C TYR A 928 -1.65 -23.82 16.63
N ASN A 929 -2.48 -23.75 17.67
CA ASN A 929 -3.63 -22.84 17.74
C ASN A 929 -4.66 -23.00 16.57
N ASP A 930 -4.71 -24.16 15.92
CA ASP A 930 -5.81 -24.49 15.01
C ASP A 930 -7.13 -24.74 15.79
N VAL A 931 -8.25 -24.32 15.22
CA VAL A 931 -9.59 -24.47 15.80
C VAL A 931 -10.34 -25.60 15.12
N PHE A 932 -10.79 -26.60 15.90
CA PHE A 932 -11.52 -27.78 15.40
C PHE A 932 -12.97 -27.79 15.91
N ASN A 933 -13.87 -27.16 15.15
CA ASN A 933 -15.30 -27.09 15.46
C ASN A 933 -16.05 -28.28 14.84
N ASN A 934 -16.80 -29.04 15.64
CA ASN A 934 -17.68 -30.14 15.19
C ASN A 934 -16.99 -31.18 14.27
N CYS A 935 -15.67 -31.32 14.37
CA CYS A 935 -14.89 -32.22 13.53
C CYS A 935 -15.01 -33.69 13.99
N LYS A 936 -14.79 -34.62 13.05
CA LYS A 936 -14.89 -36.08 13.30
C LYS A 936 -13.83 -36.88 12.55
N GLY A 937 -13.44 -38.03 13.09
CA GLY A 937 -12.47 -38.94 12.45
C GLY A 937 -11.03 -38.64 12.87
N SER A 938 -10.07 -38.84 11.96
CA SER A 938 -8.63 -38.76 12.23
C SER A 938 -8.17 -37.38 12.74
N MET A 939 -7.46 -37.42 13.87
CA MET A 939 -6.81 -36.30 14.55
C MET A 939 -5.33 -36.66 14.81
N ASP A 940 -4.69 -37.30 13.83
CA ASP A 940 -3.43 -38.03 13.99
C ASP A 940 -2.19 -37.10 14.03
N GLY A 941 -2.40 -35.79 13.88
CA GLY A 941 -1.39 -34.75 13.98
C GLY A 941 -0.99 -34.42 15.42
N THR A 942 0.24 -33.93 15.60
CA THR A 942 0.72 -33.49 16.91
C THR A 942 0.29 -32.06 17.18
N ILE A 943 -0.68 -31.87 18.08
CA ILE A 943 -1.05 -30.54 18.59
C ILE A 943 0.02 -30.09 19.60
N VAL A 944 0.53 -28.86 19.45
CA VAL A 944 1.54 -28.27 20.33
C VAL A 944 1.06 -26.92 20.87
N THR A 945 1.44 -26.60 22.10
CA THR A 945 1.15 -25.30 22.76
C THR A 945 2.30 -24.30 22.65
N ASP A 946 3.44 -24.71 22.08
CA ASP A 946 4.61 -23.86 21.81
C ASP A 946 5.13 -24.18 20.41
N LYS A 947 5.27 -23.15 19.56
CA LYS A 947 5.86 -23.24 18.21
C LYS A 947 7.29 -23.80 18.21
N SER A 948 8.05 -23.68 19.30
CA SER A 948 9.41 -24.26 19.40
C SER A 948 9.42 -25.80 19.46
N THR A 949 8.28 -26.41 19.84
CA THR A 949 8.14 -27.86 20.02
C THR A 949 8.47 -28.61 18.73
N LYS A 950 9.43 -29.54 18.80
CA LYS A 950 9.82 -30.38 17.66
C LYS A 950 8.88 -31.57 17.52
N VAL A 951 8.49 -31.88 16.28
CA VAL A 951 7.73 -33.08 15.92
C VAL A 951 8.64 -34.03 15.15
N ASN A 952 8.59 -35.33 15.50
CA ASN A 952 9.38 -36.35 14.81
C ASN A 952 8.90 -36.48 13.36
N THR A 953 9.81 -36.34 12.40
CA THR A 953 9.51 -36.49 10.98
C THR A 953 10.73 -36.95 10.19
N ASN A 954 10.49 -37.72 9.13
CA ASN A 954 11.50 -38.15 8.16
C ASN A 954 11.62 -37.17 6.98
N ASN A 955 10.96 -36.01 7.05
CA ASN A 955 11.03 -34.99 5.99
C ASN A 955 12.46 -34.46 5.83
N LYS A 956 12.86 -34.20 4.58
CA LYS A 956 14.17 -33.63 4.22
C LYS A 956 14.49 -32.33 4.97
N TYR A 957 13.47 -31.53 5.26
CA TYR A 957 13.54 -30.25 5.98
C TYR A 957 12.79 -30.33 7.32
N ALA A 958 13.13 -31.33 8.15
CA ALA A 958 12.45 -31.66 9.41
C ALA A 958 12.33 -30.52 10.44
N ASN A 959 13.01 -29.39 10.26
CA ASN A 959 12.98 -28.22 11.14
C ASN A 959 12.70 -26.89 10.40
N PHE A 960 12.08 -26.93 9.21
CA PHE A 960 11.84 -25.72 8.41
C PHE A 960 11.05 -24.63 9.15
N ASP A 961 10.13 -25.06 10.02
CA ASP A 961 9.26 -24.26 10.88
C ASP A 961 9.98 -23.54 12.03
N THR A 962 11.23 -23.93 12.32
CA THR A 962 12.05 -23.36 13.40
C THR A 962 13.41 -22.82 12.92
N ASN A 963 13.72 -22.92 11.62
CA ASN A 963 14.99 -22.51 11.03
C ASN A 963 14.81 -21.40 9.98
N SER A 964 15.20 -20.17 10.31
CA SER A 964 15.03 -18.97 9.46
C SER A 964 15.81 -18.99 8.14
N SER A 965 16.74 -19.94 7.96
CA SER A 965 17.43 -20.20 6.68
C SER A 965 16.64 -21.11 5.72
N LEU A 966 15.57 -21.75 6.20
CA LEU A 966 14.72 -22.67 5.44
C LEU A 966 13.28 -22.17 5.24
N CYS A 967 12.86 -21.17 6.00
CA CYS A 967 11.54 -20.57 5.95
C CYS A 967 11.51 -19.14 6.54
N TYR A 968 10.45 -18.40 6.22
CA TYR A 968 10.12 -17.10 6.78
C TYR A 968 9.39 -17.18 8.15
N ILE A 969 8.86 -18.36 8.54
CA ILE A 969 8.13 -18.55 9.81
C ILE A 969 8.90 -18.00 11.03
N PRO A 970 10.19 -18.35 11.26
CA PRO A 970 10.84 -18.03 12.52
C PRO A 970 11.22 -16.57 12.67
N SER A 971 11.14 -15.76 11.60
CA SER A 971 11.34 -14.31 11.69
C SER A 971 10.04 -13.55 11.93
N GLY A 972 8.88 -14.21 11.92
CA GLY A 972 7.56 -13.55 12.05
C GLY A 972 7.16 -12.69 10.85
N ASN A 973 7.91 -12.73 9.74
CA ASN A 973 7.71 -11.84 8.59
C ASN A 973 6.66 -12.42 7.62
N TYR A 974 5.42 -12.51 8.08
CA TYR A 974 4.24 -12.88 7.29
C TYR A 974 2.99 -12.34 8.00
N PHE A 975 1.94 -12.05 7.23
CA PHE A 975 0.68 -11.58 7.80
C PHE A 975 -0.04 -12.74 8.51
N LEU A 976 -0.16 -12.69 9.84
CA LEU A 976 -0.75 -13.75 10.67
C LEU A 976 -1.86 -13.18 11.56
N GLN A 977 -3.09 -13.65 11.37
CA GLN A 977 -4.22 -13.36 12.25
C GLN A 977 -4.25 -14.35 13.41
N THR A 978 -4.14 -13.83 14.64
CA THR A 978 -4.16 -14.65 15.87
C THR A 978 -5.58 -14.85 16.42
N ASP A 979 -6.48 -13.86 16.26
CA ASP A 979 -7.91 -14.03 16.51
C ASP A 979 -8.57 -14.80 15.34
N THR A 980 -8.56 -16.12 15.47
CA THR A 980 -9.19 -17.02 14.50
C THR A 980 -10.69 -16.72 14.31
N SER A 981 -11.39 -16.12 15.27
CA SER A 981 -12.82 -15.81 15.12
C SER A 981 -13.14 -14.83 14.00
N LYS A 982 -12.13 -14.06 13.53
CA LYS A 982 -12.26 -13.06 12.46
C LYS A 982 -11.99 -13.60 11.06
N LEU A 983 -11.42 -14.81 10.92
CA LEU A 983 -10.95 -15.29 9.61
C LEU A 983 -12.04 -15.32 8.55
N SER A 984 -13.26 -15.73 8.90
CA SER A 984 -14.38 -15.73 7.94
C SER A 984 -14.71 -14.32 7.45
N SER A 985 -14.86 -13.35 8.36
CA SER A 985 -15.10 -11.94 7.99
C SER A 985 -13.93 -11.30 7.25
N TYR A 986 -12.70 -11.72 7.53
CA TYR A 986 -11.52 -11.25 6.81
C TYR A 986 -11.44 -11.86 5.40
N PHE A 987 -11.68 -13.17 5.27
CA PHE A 987 -11.78 -13.83 3.97
C PHE A 987 -12.92 -13.26 3.14
N ASP A 988 -14.07 -12.93 3.75
CA ASP A 988 -15.17 -12.31 3.03
C ASP A 988 -14.69 -11.03 2.32
N VAL A 989 -13.88 -10.18 2.96
CA VAL A 989 -13.37 -8.92 2.39
C VAL A 989 -12.22 -9.11 1.40
N TYR A 990 -11.23 -9.95 1.72
CA TYR A 990 -9.95 -10.01 0.97
C TYR A 990 -9.75 -11.29 0.14
N GLY A 991 -10.57 -12.32 0.36
CA GLY A 991 -10.50 -13.62 -0.31
C GLY A 991 -11.41 -13.72 -1.54
N GLY A 992 -11.13 -14.68 -2.40
CA GLY A 992 -11.81 -14.87 -3.68
C GLY A 992 -11.40 -13.84 -4.73
N THR A 993 -12.22 -13.72 -5.77
CA THR A 993 -12.08 -12.72 -6.85
C THR A 993 -12.55 -11.34 -6.38
N LEU A 994 -12.35 -10.32 -7.21
CA LEU A 994 -12.80 -8.96 -6.92
C LEU A 994 -14.30 -8.94 -6.66
N ASP A 995 -14.68 -8.30 -5.56
CA ASP A 995 -16.08 -8.03 -5.22
C ASP A 995 -16.25 -6.54 -4.90
N GLU A 996 -16.92 -5.83 -5.81
CA GLU A 996 -17.20 -4.39 -5.65
C GLU A 996 -18.10 -4.09 -4.46
N SER A 997 -18.98 -5.03 -4.07
CA SER A 997 -19.89 -4.82 -2.93
C SER A 997 -19.15 -4.70 -1.59
N LYS A 998 -17.85 -5.01 -1.58
CA LYS A 998 -16.94 -4.98 -0.43
C LYS A 998 -15.85 -3.91 -0.54
N THR A 999 -15.77 -3.18 -1.66
CA THR A 999 -14.70 -2.22 -1.97
C THR A 999 -15.27 -0.87 -2.42
N VAL A 1000 -15.72 -0.03 -1.47
CA VAL A 1000 -16.24 1.32 -1.79
C VAL A 1000 -15.40 2.37 -1.07
N ASN A 1001 -14.70 3.21 -1.83
CA ASN A 1001 -14.00 4.40 -1.33
C ASN A 1001 -13.92 5.47 -2.41
N GLY A 1002 -14.14 6.74 -2.04
CA GLY A 1002 -13.85 7.91 -2.87
C GLY A 1002 -15.03 8.85 -3.13
N SER A 1003 -14.72 10.11 -3.42
CA SER A 1003 -15.68 11.17 -3.74
C SER A 1003 -15.61 11.57 -5.22
N THR A 1004 -16.77 11.87 -5.79
CA THR A 1004 -16.91 12.25 -7.21
C THR A 1004 -16.89 13.77 -7.37
N SER A 1005 -16.09 14.28 -8.31
CA SER A 1005 -16.11 15.68 -8.75
C SER A 1005 -16.36 15.79 -10.25
N THR A 1006 -17.29 16.67 -10.62
CA THR A 1006 -17.66 16.95 -12.01
C THR A 1006 -17.18 18.35 -12.39
N GLU A 1007 -16.01 18.44 -13.03
CA GLU A 1007 -15.53 19.70 -13.61
C GLU A 1007 -16.09 19.89 -15.03
N GLY A 1008 -17.31 20.42 -15.09
CA GLY A 1008 -17.93 20.91 -16.32
C GLY A 1008 -17.98 22.43 -16.35
N THR A 1009 -17.15 23.06 -17.19
CA THR A 1009 -17.08 24.53 -17.25
C THR A 1009 -18.30 25.14 -17.94
N GLN A 1010 -19.25 25.66 -17.16
CA GLN A 1010 -20.22 26.65 -17.64
C GLN A 1010 -20.31 27.83 -16.66
N THR A 1011 -19.99 29.02 -17.17
CA THR A 1011 -20.19 30.32 -16.51
C THR A 1011 -21.53 30.87 -17.01
N PRO A 1012 -22.51 31.23 -16.13
CA PRO A 1012 -22.43 32.57 -15.51
C PRO A 1012 -23.11 32.80 -14.13
N THR A 1013 -22.54 33.79 -13.41
CA THR A 1013 -23.18 34.74 -12.45
C THR A 1013 -23.98 34.24 -11.22
N GLN A 1014 -23.42 34.53 -10.03
CA GLN A 1014 -24.16 34.86 -8.77
C GLN A 1014 -25.06 36.12 -8.95
N PRO A 1015 -25.99 36.47 -8.02
CA PRO A 1015 -26.19 36.02 -6.62
C PRO A 1015 -27.63 35.47 -6.35
N GLU A 1016 -28.16 35.16 -5.16
CA GLU A 1016 -27.80 35.32 -3.73
C GLU A 1016 -28.03 34.00 -2.94
N ASP A 1017 -27.52 33.94 -1.70
CA ASP A 1017 -27.79 32.89 -0.70
C ASP A 1017 -29.13 33.16 0.01
N PRO A 1018 -29.96 32.12 0.30
CA PRO A 1018 -30.38 32.01 1.69
C PRO A 1018 -30.43 30.57 2.26
N THR A 1019 -29.52 30.33 3.19
CA THR A 1019 -29.66 29.59 4.47
C THR A 1019 -29.75 28.05 4.44
N PRO A 1020 -29.11 27.37 5.43
CA PRO A 1020 -28.97 25.92 5.45
C PRO A 1020 -30.17 25.22 6.08
N VAL A 1021 -30.58 24.10 5.49
CA VAL A 1021 -31.53 23.15 6.11
C VAL A 1021 -30.80 21.83 6.38
N THR A 1022 -30.49 21.58 7.65
CA THR A 1022 -29.85 20.35 8.14
C THR A 1022 -30.87 19.26 8.49
N ASN A 1023 -30.37 18.02 8.64
CA ASN A 1023 -31.07 16.76 8.95
C ASN A 1023 -31.95 16.17 7.84
N VAL A 1024 -31.46 15.08 7.23
CA VAL A 1024 -32.27 14.15 6.43
C VAL A 1024 -32.21 12.75 7.04
N TYR A 1025 -33.38 12.13 7.09
CA TYR A 1025 -33.77 10.88 7.77
C TYR A 1025 -33.44 9.61 6.94
N PRO A 1026 -33.58 8.39 7.51
CA PRO A 1026 -33.29 7.17 6.75
C PRO A 1026 -34.29 6.98 5.62
N ILE A 1027 -33.78 6.71 4.43
CA ILE A 1027 -34.54 6.34 3.24
C ILE A 1027 -34.57 4.81 3.19
N ALA A 1028 -35.75 4.24 3.39
CA ALA A 1028 -35.95 2.81 3.39
C ALA A 1028 -36.57 2.30 2.07
N SER A 1029 -36.20 1.10 1.68
CA SER A 1029 -36.82 0.31 0.61
C SER A 1029 -37.28 -1.04 1.15
N ALA A 1030 -38.21 -1.70 0.46
CA ALA A 1030 -38.72 -3.02 0.83
C ALA A 1030 -38.74 -3.98 -0.36
N THR A 1031 -38.34 -5.23 -0.14
CA THR A 1031 -38.62 -6.35 -1.04
C THR A 1031 -39.60 -7.32 -0.40
N VAL A 1032 -40.45 -7.96 -1.22
CA VAL A 1032 -41.45 -8.93 -0.76
C VAL A 1032 -41.33 -10.20 -1.59
N GLN A 1033 -41.11 -11.33 -0.93
CA GLN A 1033 -41.04 -12.65 -1.56
C GLN A 1033 -41.90 -13.63 -0.77
N GLY A 1034 -43.10 -13.94 -1.30
CA GLY A 1034 -44.12 -14.66 -0.57
C GLY A 1034 -44.47 -13.96 0.74
N ARG A 1035 -44.41 -14.67 1.87
CA ARG A 1035 -44.62 -14.14 3.22
C ARG A 1035 -43.37 -13.58 3.89
N THR A 1036 -42.31 -13.31 3.14
CA THR A 1036 -41.08 -12.68 3.65
C THR A 1036 -40.99 -11.24 3.15
N VAL A 1037 -40.75 -10.31 4.07
CA VAL A 1037 -40.51 -8.88 3.76
C VAL A 1037 -39.12 -8.53 4.27
N THR A 1038 -38.27 -7.96 3.41
CA THR A 1038 -36.98 -7.42 3.83
C THR A 1038 -37.00 -5.91 3.66
N LEU A 1039 -36.76 -5.18 4.75
CA LEU A 1039 -36.47 -3.74 4.71
C LEU A 1039 -34.95 -3.53 4.67
N SER A 1040 -34.52 -2.58 3.85
CA SER A 1040 -33.16 -2.05 3.82
C SER A 1040 -33.21 -0.52 3.84
N TRP A 1041 -32.24 0.15 4.47
CA TRP A 1041 -32.17 1.61 4.51
C TRP A 1041 -30.73 2.10 4.47
N ASN A 1042 -30.50 3.33 4.00
CA ASN A 1042 -29.18 3.93 4.10
C ASN A 1042 -28.83 4.20 5.56
N ALA A 1043 -27.56 4.02 5.92
CA ALA A 1043 -27.04 4.56 7.16
C ALA A 1043 -27.11 6.10 7.13
N LEU A 1044 -27.31 6.69 8.31
CA LEU A 1044 -27.14 8.10 8.58
C LEU A 1044 -25.96 8.30 9.53
N GLU A 1045 -25.19 9.33 9.23
CA GLU A 1045 -24.21 9.91 10.14
C GLU A 1045 -24.90 10.36 11.45
N GLY A 1046 -24.28 10.09 12.59
CA GLY A 1046 -24.82 10.42 13.92
C GLY A 1046 -26.01 9.57 14.41
N ALA A 1047 -26.46 8.54 13.67
CA ALA A 1047 -27.54 7.66 14.14
C ALA A 1047 -27.07 6.64 15.19
N GLU A 1048 -27.43 6.86 16.45
CA GLU A 1048 -27.17 5.96 17.58
C GLU A 1048 -27.91 4.62 17.43
N LYS A 1049 -29.15 4.68 16.94
CA LYS A 1049 -30.09 3.56 16.82
C LYS A 1049 -31.03 3.77 15.64
N TYR A 1050 -31.47 2.66 15.05
CA TYR A 1050 -32.63 2.66 14.16
C TYR A 1050 -33.83 2.00 14.85
N CYS A 1051 -35.03 2.34 14.40
CA CYS A 1051 -36.23 1.57 14.69
C CYS A 1051 -37.05 1.36 13.43
N ILE A 1052 -37.76 0.24 13.36
CA ILE A 1052 -38.86 0.10 12.40
C ILE A 1052 -40.16 0.34 13.16
N ALA A 1053 -40.98 1.24 12.64
CA ALA A 1053 -42.33 1.48 13.13
C ALA A 1053 -43.36 1.15 12.05
N TYR A 1054 -44.55 0.72 12.47
CA TYR A 1054 -45.69 0.43 11.60
C TYR A 1054 -46.89 1.31 11.97
N TYR A 1055 -47.72 1.66 10.98
CA TYR A 1055 -48.92 2.48 11.21
C TYR A 1055 -50.14 1.60 11.51
N SER A 1056 -50.82 1.85 12.64
CA SER A 1056 -51.95 1.05 13.11
C SER A 1056 -52.89 1.85 14.01
N ALA A 1057 -54.19 1.82 13.72
CA ALA A 1057 -55.24 2.52 14.47
C ALA A 1057 -54.94 4.02 14.69
N GLY A 1058 -54.61 4.73 13.60
CA GLY A 1058 -54.38 6.18 13.60
C GLY A 1058 -52.98 6.64 14.06
N ARG A 1059 -52.12 5.72 14.54
CA ARG A 1059 -50.81 6.06 15.13
C ARG A 1059 -49.68 5.16 14.67
N TRP A 1060 -48.46 5.68 14.73
CA TRP A 1060 -47.23 4.91 14.58
C TRP A 1060 -46.93 4.10 15.86
N LYS A 1061 -46.45 2.87 15.70
CA LYS A 1061 -46.01 1.98 16.79
C LYS A 1061 -44.66 1.40 16.42
N ILE A 1062 -43.68 1.47 17.33
CA ILE A 1062 -42.39 0.79 17.14
C ILE A 1062 -42.63 -0.72 17.15
N TYR A 1063 -42.05 -1.42 16.17
CA TYR A 1063 -42.00 -2.89 16.11
C TYR A 1063 -40.73 -3.41 16.80
N THR A 1064 -39.57 -2.84 16.47
CA THR A 1064 -38.28 -3.19 17.07
C THR A 1064 -37.27 -2.04 16.92
N GLN A 1065 -36.14 -2.13 17.62
CA GLN A 1065 -35.01 -1.20 17.55
C GLN A 1065 -33.71 -1.96 17.32
N PHE A 1066 -32.72 -1.28 16.73
CA PHE A 1066 -31.39 -1.81 16.40
C PHE A 1066 -30.30 -0.80 16.78
N GLY A 1067 -29.04 -1.27 16.87
CA GLY A 1067 -27.89 -0.38 16.95
C GLY A 1067 -27.59 0.32 15.61
N ALA A 1068 -26.72 1.33 15.67
CA ALA A 1068 -26.26 2.15 14.55
C ALA A 1068 -25.80 1.38 13.29
N TYR A 1069 -25.25 0.17 13.47
CA TYR A 1069 -24.63 -0.60 12.39
C TYR A 1069 -25.62 -1.42 11.55
N GLN A 1070 -26.87 -1.60 12.01
CA GLN A 1070 -27.85 -2.44 11.31
C GLN A 1070 -28.67 -1.60 10.33
N THR A 1071 -28.51 -1.89 9.05
CA THR A 1071 -29.19 -1.20 7.92
C THR A 1071 -30.22 -2.08 7.19
N THR A 1072 -30.43 -3.32 7.65
CA THR A 1072 -31.41 -4.26 7.06
C THR A 1072 -32.17 -5.06 8.13
N TYR A 1073 -33.40 -5.48 7.81
CA TYR A 1073 -34.20 -6.36 8.65
C TYR A 1073 -35.23 -7.19 7.88
N THR A 1074 -35.34 -8.47 8.20
CA THR A 1074 -36.22 -9.43 7.51
C THR A 1074 -37.34 -9.95 8.40
N PHE A 1075 -38.58 -9.62 8.05
CA PHE A 1075 -39.79 -10.22 8.62
C PHE A 1075 -40.09 -11.55 7.91
N LYS A 1076 -40.00 -12.67 8.64
CA LYS A 1076 -40.47 -13.98 8.16
C LYS A 1076 -41.93 -14.19 8.58
N ASN A 1077 -42.71 -14.84 7.73
CA ASN A 1077 -44.14 -15.15 7.94
C ASN A 1077 -45.07 -13.93 8.10
N ALA A 1078 -44.72 -12.78 7.53
CA ALA A 1078 -45.50 -11.55 7.56
C ALA A 1078 -46.99 -11.79 7.24
N PRO A 1079 -47.95 -11.15 7.94
CA PRO A 1079 -49.38 -11.34 7.68
C PRO A 1079 -49.77 -10.91 6.26
N ILE A 1080 -50.81 -11.52 5.69
CA ILE A 1080 -51.36 -11.08 4.40
C ILE A 1080 -52.06 -9.73 4.59
N GLY A 1081 -51.82 -8.80 3.66
CA GLY A 1081 -52.37 -7.45 3.70
C GLY A 1081 -51.36 -6.37 3.30
N THR A 1082 -51.80 -5.11 3.38
CA THR A 1082 -50.97 -3.94 3.09
C THR A 1082 -50.65 -3.19 4.37
N PHE A 1083 -49.36 -2.92 4.60
CA PHE A 1083 -48.82 -2.26 5.78
C PHE A 1083 -47.99 -1.05 5.40
N LYS A 1084 -48.00 0.00 6.22
CA LYS A 1084 -47.06 1.11 6.12
C LYS A 1084 -45.99 0.95 7.19
N LEU A 1085 -44.73 0.86 6.76
CA LEU A 1085 -43.54 0.73 7.60
C LEU A 1085 -42.65 1.97 7.40
N VAL A 1086 -42.01 2.45 8.45
CA VAL A 1086 -41.05 3.55 8.38
C VAL A 1086 -39.83 3.23 9.23
N VAL A 1087 -38.65 3.64 8.77
CA VAL A 1087 -37.42 3.59 9.56
C VAL A 1087 -37.21 4.94 10.22
N GLY A 1088 -37.14 4.95 11.55
CA GLY A 1088 -36.71 6.10 12.35
C GLY A 1088 -35.23 5.94 12.69
N ALA A 1089 -34.48 7.05 12.68
CA ALA A 1089 -33.17 7.14 13.31
C ALA A 1089 -33.28 7.89 14.63
N LYS A 1090 -32.43 7.52 15.58
CA LYS A 1090 -32.19 8.24 16.82
C LYS A 1090 -30.85 8.97 16.69
N ILE A 1091 -30.87 10.29 16.75
CA ILE A 1091 -29.71 11.17 16.58
C ILE A 1091 -29.76 12.17 17.74
N ASN A 1092 -28.63 12.43 18.41
CA ASN A 1092 -28.55 13.31 19.58
C ASN A 1092 -29.56 12.94 20.68
N ASN A 1093 -29.68 11.65 20.98
CA ASN A 1093 -30.58 11.03 21.95
C ASN A 1093 -32.09 11.18 21.64
N GLU A 1094 -32.47 11.81 20.53
CA GLU A 1094 -33.86 12.03 20.10
C GLU A 1094 -34.24 11.20 18.87
N TRP A 1095 -35.49 10.70 18.82
CA TRP A 1095 -36.01 10.01 17.64
C TRP A 1095 -36.49 11.03 16.59
N ASN A 1096 -35.95 10.97 15.38
CA ASN A 1096 -36.43 11.78 14.27
C ASN A 1096 -37.84 11.32 13.85
N THR A 1097 -38.85 12.07 14.31
CA THR A 1097 -40.28 11.85 14.03
C THR A 1097 -40.83 12.76 12.93
N ASN A 1098 -39.99 13.59 12.31
CA ASN A 1098 -40.41 14.51 11.25
C ASN A 1098 -40.92 13.73 10.03
N ASP A 1099 -42.05 14.13 9.45
CA ASP A 1099 -42.56 13.61 8.18
C ASP A 1099 -42.73 12.08 8.05
N LEU A 1100 -42.86 11.33 9.15
CA LEU A 1100 -42.95 9.84 9.14
C LEU A 1100 -43.91 9.26 8.07
N SER A 1101 -45.05 9.91 7.84
CA SER A 1101 -46.05 9.49 6.85
C SER A 1101 -45.61 9.67 5.39
N LYS A 1102 -44.70 10.60 5.09
CA LYS A 1102 -44.08 10.80 3.76
C LYS A 1102 -42.92 9.81 3.52
N ARG A 1103 -42.27 9.37 4.61
CA ARG A 1103 -41.12 8.44 4.62
C ARG A 1103 -41.49 6.96 4.64
N ALA A 1104 -42.78 6.66 4.71
CA ALA A 1104 -43.28 5.32 4.92
C ALA A 1104 -43.27 4.49 3.62
N VAL A 1105 -42.56 3.36 3.66
CA VAL A 1105 -42.65 2.32 2.64
C VAL A 1105 -43.98 1.59 2.80
N THR A 1106 -44.75 1.48 1.72
CA THR A 1106 -45.99 0.70 1.70
C THR A 1106 -45.69 -0.70 1.15
N VAL A 1107 -45.90 -1.71 1.99
CA VAL A 1107 -45.59 -3.11 1.70
C VAL A 1107 -46.90 -3.88 1.57
N THR A 1108 -47.09 -4.63 0.48
CA THR A 1108 -48.25 -5.51 0.30
C THR A 1108 -47.79 -6.96 0.22
N VAL A 1109 -48.17 -7.76 1.22
CA VAL A 1109 -47.95 -9.20 1.28
C VAL A 1109 -49.22 -9.89 0.78
N LYS A 1110 -49.07 -10.74 -0.24
CA LYS A 1110 -50.17 -11.49 -0.90
C LYS A 1110 -50.22 -12.93 -0.40
#